data_AF-A0A397ZV91-F1
#
_entry.id   AF-A0A397ZV91-F1
#
_cell.length_a   1.000
_cell.length_b   1.000
_cell.length_c   1.000
_cell.angle_alpha   90.00
_cell.angle_beta   90.00
_cell.angle_gamma   90.00
#
_symmetry.space_group_name_H-M   'P 1'
#
loop_
_entity.id
_entity.type
_entity.pdbx_description
1 polymer ?
#
loop_
_entity_poly.entity_id
_entity_poly.type
_entity_poly.pdbx_seq_one_letter_code
_entity_poly.pdbx_strand_id
1 'polypeptide(L)'
;ATYSLLSSFIKNVPEVFSEGDVRCLAPALLGVFRENNPICHSSMWEAVLLFFRKFPQSWGNLNVHKSVLNHLWQFLRNGCFGSPQVSYPALILFLEVMPTQSVQADKFFVNFFNNLLAGRSMCDSSSADQLSLLRATTECFLWGLRNASRYCDGPSSTHDLQVDLIDKVLVKHLWANFFELSKDSTPHIQRKPSETLSMSSSVNFLQELGRCILDILSGINLLEQNLLSYFLKSVQESFLNMLQQGDTETVTGSMRKMIDFLLLLERYSGLEGESWPLDQFMGPLLSKAFPWIKSSELIDGLKLLSVSVSIFGPRKIVPVLVGDIETYTLLSVGEGRDMSPEKFIKVFQEMFIPWCVDGYDSSTAVRAAKQDLLLSLLDDECFSQQWSDVISYVFDQQHHGFDKLASMELLLEKARDQITERSSGLELSQRIGSKPDHWHHELIESTAISLVRSSPVTTTSAAQFLCSVLGGATEDSSISFVSRSSLVLIYRGILEKLLSFIKQSPYCSVSDTCSSLIVEAVDIEFDLSSSVDVIAITKFAAEVIDGSLFSLKSLNQDATLLSTIFSSVFIIDLESRISSVVDSTLNEFKEKQKDRNIVCGFVHAVCSKMNNHFWKSINYDVRKSSAKILAQSVRSVVQLEDDLQPCQLTLLCASWMPEVLESLSLDQTDEEDICGLLLRESDVWPMWISPSSLTIINTHDVPAHVCDLRTSKSQRYVSFIDSLITKMGIHRFVVGHKDNGLSPQAWLSAEILCTWEWPGGSVQTSFLPALVSYCKSEPAKADLLNFIFEILLNGALVHGEDEEDERESSEHMWVELNNHIEDVQEPFLRALVSLTSTLFKENIWREEEAMAAFKMVTDKLFIGEETSKNCLRTIPFIMSIIISPLRTTTKSDVSGEDTGLPLEVILRGWLERSLSFPPLVLWQSGEDMEDWYQLVISCYPVSEMAEEDKAPQMHVSNEERTLLLDLFRKQRQVPRASSVVTQLPAVQILLARLIAVAVSYCGNDFNEEDWDFVFSNLRRLIQSAVVVMEETSENVNDFISGVSSMDKEIDTLEGLGHIVSISDPSLDNAKNALSAFSLLNALV
;
A
#
# COMPACT_ATOMS: atom_id res chain seq x y z
N ALA A 1 3.23 -40.53 55.36
CA ALA A 1 3.73 -40.69 56.74
C ALA A 1 4.00 -42.16 57.08
N THR A 2 2.96 -43.02 57.14
CA THR A 2 3.13 -44.45 57.45
C THR A 2 4.04 -45.18 56.47
N TYR A 3 3.84 -45.01 55.16
CA TYR A 3 4.72 -45.61 54.14
C TYR A 3 6.18 -45.14 54.26
N SER A 4 6.41 -43.84 54.43
CA SER A 4 7.75 -43.26 54.57
C SER A 4 8.48 -43.76 55.82
N LEU A 5 7.76 -43.92 56.94
CA LEU A 5 8.27 -44.50 58.18
C LEU A 5 8.65 -45.97 57.96
N LEU A 6 7.76 -46.74 57.31
CA LEU A 6 7.99 -48.14 57.00
C LEU A 6 9.19 -48.33 56.05
N SER A 7 9.30 -47.53 54.99
CA SER A 7 10.48 -47.49 54.11
C SER A 7 11.77 -47.24 54.90
N SER A 8 11.73 -46.31 55.85
CA SER A 8 12.89 -45.97 56.69
C SER A 8 13.30 -47.12 57.61
N PHE A 9 12.35 -47.84 58.20
CA PHE A 9 12.62 -49.04 58.99
C PHE A 9 13.18 -50.18 58.12
N ILE A 10 12.57 -50.47 56.98
CA ILE A 10 13.04 -51.53 56.07
C ILE A 10 14.44 -51.22 55.53
N LYS A 11 14.71 -49.95 55.21
CA LYS A 11 15.99 -49.52 54.65
C LYS A 11 17.13 -49.56 55.67
N ASN A 12 16.89 -49.06 56.89
CA ASN A 12 17.95 -48.83 57.87
C ASN A 12 18.05 -49.91 58.95
N VAL A 13 16.94 -50.59 59.29
CA VAL A 13 16.90 -51.59 60.37
C VAL A 13 16.00 -52.79 60.02
N PRO A 14 16.29 -53.54 58.93
CA PRO A 14 15.44 -54.64 58.46
C PRO A 14 15.34 -55.81 59.45
N GLU A 15 16.32 -55.97 60.34
CA GLU A 15 16.36 -57.04 61.37
C GLU A 15 15.27 -56.90 62.43
N VAL A 16 14.60 -55.75 62.54
CA VAL A 16 13.49 -55.50 63.48
C VAL A 16 12.24 -56.30 63.10
N PHE A 17 12.10 -56.72 61.84
CA PHE A 17 10.95 -57.48 61.37
C PHE A 17 11.19 -58.98 61.55
N SER A 18 10.42 -59.62 62.43
CA SER A 18 10.43 -61.08 62.55
C SER A 18 9.72 -61.74 61.36
N GLU A 19 9.91 -63.06 61.18
CA GLU A 19 9.22 -63.81 60.12
C GLU A 19 7.68 -63.71 60.23
N GLY A 20 7.15 -63.61 61.46
CA GLY A 20 5.73 -63.37 61.71
C GLY A 20 5.29 -61.97 61.27
N ASP A 21 6.11 -60.95 61.54
CA ASP A 21 5.83 -59.57 61.13
C ASP A 21 5.86 -59.42 59.61
N VAL A 22 6.82 -60.04 58.93
CA VAL A 22 6.90 -60.07 57.46
C VAL A 22 5.67 -60.74 56.86
N ARG A 23 5.16 -61.83 57.46
CA ARG A 23 3.92 -62.50 57.03
C ARG A 23 2.67 -61.64 57.21
N CYS A 24 2.61 -60.78 58.24
CA CYS A 24 1.50 -59.85 58.46
C CYS A 24 1.61 -58.57 57.62
N LEU A 25 2.82 -58.05 57.44
CA LEU A 25 3.09 -56.83 56.68
C LEU A 25 2.96 -57.03 55.18
N ALA A 26 3.32 -58.20 54.63
CA ALA A 26 3.26 -58.44 53.20
C ALA A 26 1.84 -58.29 52.61
N PRO A 27 0.75 -58.88 53.17
CA PRO A 27 -0.61 -58.62 52.72
C PRO A 27 -1.07 -57.17 52.90
N ALA A 28 -0.65 -56.50 53.97
CA ALA A 28 -1.01 -55.10 54.25
C ALA A 28 -0.34 -54.13 53.25
N LEU A 29 0.93 -54.37 52.93
CA LEU A 29 1.69 -53.66 51.91
C LEU A 29 1.26 -53.99 50.49
N LEU A 30 0.51 -55.06 50.25
CA LEU A 30 -0.05 -55.39 48.92
C LEU A 30 -1.48 -54.85 48.75
N GLY A 31 -2.15 -54.55 49.87
CA GLY A 31 -3.37 -53.74 49.89
C GLY A 31 -3.15 -52.29 49.43
N VAL A 32 -1.90 -51.86 49.26
CA VAL A 32 -1.49 -50.56 48.72
C VAL A 32 -2.11 -50.21 47.37
N PHE A 33 -2.39 -51.19 46.52
CA PHE A 33 -3.04 -50.94 45.23
C PHE A 33 -4.52 -50.52 45.36
N ARG A 34 -5.05 -50.50 46.60
CA ARG A 34 -6.34 -49.89 46.95
C ARG A 34 -6.20 -48.45 47.47
N GLU A 35 -4.98 -47.92 47.56
CA GLU A 35 -4.74 -46.52 47.87
C GLU A 35 -5.26 -45.68 46.71
N ASN A 36 -6.22 -44.81 47.02
CA ASN A 36 -6.86 -43.95 46.02
C ASN A 36 -6.31 -42.53 46.07
N ASN A 37 -5.46 -42.20 47.05
CA ASN A 37 -4.89 -40.86 47.20
C ASN A 37 -3.52 -40.75 46.50
N PRO A 38 -3.41 -40.04 45.37
CA PRO A 38 -2.19 -39.99 44.56
C PRO A 38 -0.98 -39.40 45.29
N ILE A 39 -1.19 -38.54 46.30
CA ILE A 39 -0.12 -37.92 47.09
C ILE A 39 0.70 -38.99 47.84
N CYS A 40 0.07 -40.10 48.21
CA CYS A 40 0.70 -41.19 48.93
C CYS A 40 1.54 -42.10 48.02
N HIS A 41 1.32 -42.08 46.71
CA HIS A 41 1.81 -43.13 45.80
C HIS A 41 3.34 -43.15 45.66
N SER A 42 4.02 -42.01 45.76
CA SER A 42 5.50 -41.98 45.74
C SER A 42 6.08 -42.74 46.94
N SER A 43 5.66 -42.40 48.16
CA SER A 43 6.11 -43.10 49.36
C SER A 43 5.61 -44.55 49.41
N MET A 44 4.43 -44.84 48.85
CA MET A 44 3.88 -46.19 48.72
C MET A 44 4.76 -47.07 47.84
N TRP A 45 5.09 -46.63 46.62
CA TRP A 45 5.95 -47.38 45.69
C TRP A 45 7.34 -47.61 46.28
N GLU A 46 7.92 -46.60 46.94
CA GLU A 46 9.20 -46.75 47.64
C GLU A 46 9.13 -47.87 48.70
N ALA A 47 8.09 -47.86 49.56
CA ALA A 47 7.91 -48.86 50.61
C ALA A 47 7.75 -50.28 50.04
N VAL A 48 6.91 -50.42 49.00
CA VAL A 48 6.60 -51.70 48.35
C VAL A 48 7.85 -52.28 47.68
N LEU A 49 8.55 -51.49 46.87
CA LEU A 49 9.73 -51.95 46.14
C LEU A 49 10.88 -52.28 47.10
N LEU A 50 11.10 -51.49 48.15
CA LEU A 50 12.11 -51.77 49.17
C LEU A 50 11.79 -53.04 49.96
N PHE A 51 10.52 -53.23 50.35
CA PHE A 51 10.09 -54.40 51.11
C PHE A 51 10.34 -55.70 50.34
N PHE A 52 9.86 -55.80 49.10
CA PHE A 52 9.99 -57.04 48.34
C PHE A 52 11.41 -57.31 47.85
N ARG A 53 12.25 -56.28 47.67
CA ARG A 53 13.69 -56.46 47.43
C ARG A 53 14.42 -57.01 48.64
N LYS A 54 14.07 -56.58 49.86
CA LYS A 54 14.71 -57.02 51.12
C LYS A 54 14.18 -58.34 51.64
N PHE A 55 12.90 -58.66 51.39
CA PHE A 55 12.27 -59.89 51.85
C PHE A 55 11.61 -60.69 50.70
N PRO A 56 12.37 -61.27 49.75
CA PRO A 56 11.80 -62.02 48.62
C PRO A 56 10.97 -63.25 49.03
N GLN A 57 11.31 -63.87 50.17
CA GLN A 57 10.60 -65.04 50.69
C GLN A 57 9.15 -64.75 51.11
N SER A 58 8.80 -63.46 51.27
CA SER A 58 7.44 -63.03 51.61
C SER A 58 6.39 -63.43 50.56
N TRP A 59 6.80 -63.55 49.29
CA TRP A 59 5.94 -63.96 48.17
C TRP A 59 5.35 -65.38 48.33
N GLY A 60 6.10 -66.32 48.92
CA GLY A 60 5.66 -67.71 49.11
C GLY A 60 4.49 -67.88 50.08
N ASN A 61 4.25 -66.88 50.95
CA ASN A 61 3.16 -66.90 51.93
C ASN A 61 1.87 -66.25 51.39
N LEU A 62 1.87 -65.79 50.14
CA LEU A 62 0.81 -64.97 49.56
C LEU A 62 0.09 -65.69 48.42
N ASN A 63 -1.22 -65.47 48.32
CA ASN A 63 -1.96 -65.81 47.10
C ASN A 63 -1.79 -64.66 46.09
N VAL A 64 -0.72 -64.71 45.29
CA VAL A 64 -0.33 -63.65 44.34
C VAL A 64 -1.49 -63.27 43.41
N HIS A 65 -2.25 -64.24 42.90
CA HIS A 65 -3.39 -63.98 42.03
C HIS A 65 -4.50 -63.16 42.71
N LYS A 66 -4.97 -63.60 43.89
CA LYS A 66 -6.13 -62.96 44.56
C LYS A 66 -5.76 -61.67 45.28
N SER A 67 -4.57 -61.62 45.88
CA SER A 67 -4.15 -60.53 46.77
C SER A 67 -3.39 -59.41 46.06
N VAL A 68 -2.68 -59.71 44.96
CA VAL A 68 -1.80 -58.74 44.28
C VAL A 68 -2.35 -58.39 42.91
N LEU A 69 -2.49 -59.37 42.02
CA LEU A 69 -2.79 -59.12 40.62
C LEU A 69 -4.15 -58.46 40.42
N ASN A 70 -5.20 -58.93 41.11
CA ASN A 70 -6.54 -58.32 40.99
C ASN A 70 -6.57 -56.83 41.36
N HIS A 71 -5.81 -56.43 42.39
CA HIS A 71 -5.75 -55.03 42.82
C HIS A 71 -4.84 -54.21 41.90
N LEU A 72 -3.74 -54.78 41.42
CA LEU A 72 -2.90 -54.16 40.41
C LEU A 72 -3.68 -53.88 39.12
N TRP A 73 -4.50 -54.83 38.65
CA TRP A 73 -5.35 -54.64 37.47
C TRP A 73 -6.33 -53.48 37.65
N GLN A 74 -6.97 -53.37 38.81
CA GLN A 74 -7.86 -52.26 39.14
C GLN A 74 -7.10 -50.92 39.22
N PHE A 75 -5.92 -50.93 39.84
CA PHE A 75 -5.06 -49.75 39.96
C PHE A 75 -4.63 -49.21 38.58
N LEU A 76 -4.19 -50.09 37.68
CA LEU A 76 -3.82 -49.74 36.31
C LEU A 76 -5.01 -49.26 35.48
N ARG A 77 -6.14 -49.98 35.54
CA ARG A 77 -7.36 -49.64 34.78
C ARG A 77 -7.93 -48.27 35.16
N ASN A 78 -7.71 -47.81 36.38
CA ASN A 78 -8.13 -46.50 36.87
C ASN A 78 -7.05 -45.40 36.71
N GLY A 79 -6.05 -45.60 35.84
CA GLY A 79 -5.00 -44.60 35.58
C GLY A 79 -4.16 -44.28 36.82
N CYS A 80 -3.89 -45.29 37.65
CA CYS A 80 -3.18 -45.14 38.93
C CYS A 80 -3.82 -44.09 39.87
N PHE A 81 -5.15 -43.92 39.80
CA PHE A 81 -5.93 -42.95 40.58
C PHE A 81 -5.37 -41.51 40.55
N GLY A 82 -4.89 -41.05 39.39
CA GLY A 82 -4.38 -39.69 39.20
C GLY A 82 -2.90 -39.50 39.57
N SER A 83 -2.10 -40.56 39.56
CA SER A 83 -0.64 -40.51 39.79
C SER A 83 0.23 -41.10 38.65
N PRO A 84 -0.16 -41.03 37.37
CA PRO A 84 0.51 -41.75 36.29
C PRO A 84 2.01 -41.44 36.19
N GLN A 85 2.42 -40.18 36.39
CA GLN A 85 3.82 -39.75 36.32
C GLN A 85 4.73 -40.37 37.41
N VAL A 86 4.15 -40.80 38.53
CA VAL A 86 4.89 -41.44 39.63
C VAL A 86 4.77 -42.96 39.55
N SER A 87 3.58 -43.45 39.23
CA SER A 87 3.27 -44.87 39.32
C SER A 87 3.72 -45.67 38.10
N TYR A 88 3.62 -45.11 36.89
CA TYR A 88 4.00 -45.82 35.67
C TYR A 88 5.50 -46.11 35.59
N PRO A 89 6.42 -45.18 35.92
CA PRO A 89 7.85 -45.49 35.99
C PRO A 89 8.22 -46.54 37.05
N ALA A 90 7.39 -46.72 38.09
CA ALA A 90 7.63 -47.71 39.12
C ALA A 90 7.26 -49.15 38.68
N LEU A 91 6.48 -49.31 37.61
CA LEU A 91 6.00 -50.63 37.15
C LEU A 91 7.13 -51.53 36.67
N ILE A 92 8.11 -51.00 35.94
CA ILE A 92 9.28 -51.79 35.49
C ILE A 92 10.08 -52.33 36.68
N LEU A 93 10.24 -51.52 37.73
CA LEU A 93 10.91 -51.93 38.97
C LEU A 93 10.10 -52.97 39.73
N PHE A 94 8.77 -52.89 39.67
CA PHE A 94 7.89 -53.88 40.28
C PHE A 94 7.96 -55.23 39.54
N LEU A 95 7.96 -55.21 38.21
CA LEU A 95 8.13 -56.40 37.37
C LEU A 95 9.45 -57.14 37.66
N GLU A 96 10.52 -56.39 37.98
CA GLU A 96 11.82 -56.97 38.34
C GLU A 96 11.78 -57.84 39.61
N VAL A 97 10.98 -57.41 40.59
CA VAL A 97 10.92 -57.96 41.96
C VAL A 97 9.83 -59.04 42.13
N MET A 98 8.92 -59.16 41.16
CA MET A 98 7.84 -60.14 41.14
C MET A 98 8.34 -61.60 40.99
N PRO A 99 7.70 -62.59 41.66
CA PRO A 99 8.07 -63.99 41.58
C PRO A 99 7.57 -64.62 40.27
N THR A 100 8.49 -65.16 39.46
CA THR A 100 8.16 -65.71 38.13
C THR A 100 7.42 -67.06 38.20
N GLN A 101 7.64 -67.84 39.26
CA GLN A 101 7.05 -69.17 39.46
C GLN A 101 5.55 -69.15 39.81
N SER A 102 5.01 -67.98 40.17
CA SER A 102 3.63 -67.84 40.66
C SER A 102 2.63 -67.42 39.57
N VAL A 103 3.07 -67.32 38.32
CA VAL A 103 2.35 -66.63 37.25
C VAL A 103 2.52 -67.34 35.92
N GLN A 104 1.42 -67.50 35.16
CA GLN A 104 1.47 -67.97 33.78
C GLN A 104 1.84 -66.78 32.85
N ALA A 105 3.03 -66.82 32.25
CA ALA A 105 3.67 -65.68 31.59
C ALA A 105 2.82 -65.04 30.48
N ASP A 106 2.32 -65.86 29.57
CA ASP A 106 1.48 -65.46 28.43
C ASP A 106 0.22 -64.70 28.89
N LYS A 107 -0.55 -65.27 29.82
CA LYS A 107 -1.78 -64.66 30.34
C LYS A 107 -1.49 -63.44 31.21
N PHE A 108 -0.36 -63.42 31.90
CA PHE A 108 0.01 -62.31 32.76
C PHE A 108 0.36 -61.07 31.98
N PHE A 109 1.27 -61.16 31.01
CA PHE A 109 1.66 -60.00 30.23
C PHE A 109 0.50 -59.45 29.41
N VAL A 110 -0.31 -60.31 28.79
CA VAL A 110 -1.53 -59.86 28.08
C VAL A 110 -2.48 -59.13 29.03
N ASN A 111 -2.78 -59.69 30.21
CA ASN A 111 -3.62 -59.00 31.18
C ASN A 111 -2.98 -57.72 31.73
N PHE A 112 -1.66 -57.70 31.90
CA PHE A 112 -0.91 -56.53 32.35
C PHE A 112 -1.07 -55.38 31.37
N PHE A 113 -0.74 -55.59 30.09
CA PHE A 113 -0.84 -54.56 29.07
C PHE A 113 -2.29 -54.16 28.78
N ASN A 114 -3.25 -55.09 28.84
CA ASN A 114 -4.67 -54.76 28.68
C ASN A 114 -5.17 -53.83 29.78
N ASN A 115 -4.81 -54.08 31.04
CA ASN A 115 -5.20 -53.21 32.15
C ASN A 115 -4.41 -51.89 32.16
N LEU A 116 -3.13 -51.91 31.75
CA LEU A 116 -2.31 -50.71 31.58
C LEU A 116 -2.91 -49.77 30.53
N LEU A 117 -3.19 -50.29 29.34
CA LEU A 117 -3.77 -49.51 28.23
C LEU A 117 -5.21 -49.08 28.52
N ALA A 118 -5.99 -49.86 29.28
CA ALA A 118 -7.34 -49.44 29.71
C ALA A 118 -7.32 -48.19 30.62
N GLY A 119 -6.20 -47.94 31.31
CA GLY A 119 -5.97 -46.72 32.09
C GLY A 119 -5.93 -45.42 31.28
N ARG A 120 -5.87 -45.51 29.94
CA ARG A 120 -5.92 -44.37 29.02
C ARG A 120 -7.10 -43.44 29.27
N SER A 121 -8.30 -43.99 29.46
CA SER A 121 -9.55 -43.22 29.67
C SER A 121 -9.53 -42.25 30.87
N MET A 122 -8.56 -42.45 31.77
CA MET A 122 -8.33 -41.62 32.94
C MET A 122 -7.17 -40.64 32.76
N CYS A 123 -6.37 -40.78 31.70
CA CYS A 123 -5.22 -39.93 31.36
C CYS A 123 -5.53 -38.92 30.23
N ASP A 124 -6.71 -38.98 29.61
CA ASP A 124 -7.06 -38.20 28.40
C ASP A 124 -7.06 -36.68 28.59
N SER A 125 -7.08 -36.18 29.83
CA SER A 125 -7.07 -34.75 30.15
C SER A 125 -5.69 -34.11 30.26
N SER A 126 -4.59 -34.90 30.27
CA SER A 126 -3.23 -34.40 30.51
C SER A 126 -2.21 -35.06 29.57
N SER A 127 -1.53 -34.25 28.75
CA SER A 127 -0.50 -34.74 27.81
C SER A 127 0.69 -35.41 28.51
N ALA A 128 1.09 -34.91 29.68
CA ALA A 128 2.18 -35.48 30.47
C ALA A 128 1.83 -36.88 31.03
N ASP A 129 0.55 -37.10 31.33
CA ASP A 129 0.04 -38.36 31.85
C ASP A 129 -0.05 -39.42 30.74
N GLN A 130 -0.49 -39.01 29.55
CA GLN A 130 -0.47 -39.84 28.34
C GLN A 130 0.97 -40.25 27.96
N LEU A 131 1.92 -39.31 27.97
CA LEU A 131 3.34 -39.61 27.72
C LEU A 131 3.91 -40.60 28.74
N SER A 132 3.55 -40.45 30.02
CA SER A 132 4.00 -41.36 31.08
C SER A 132 3.45 -42.78 30.90
N LEU A 133 2.20 -42.92 30.48
CA LEU A 133 1.58 -44.20 30.14
C LEU A 133 2.30 -44.88 28.97
N LEU A 134 2.52 -44.13 27.89
CA LEU A 134 3.17 -44.65 26.68
C LEU A 134 4.63 -45.05 26.95
N ARG A 135 5.38 -44.22 27.71
CA ARG A 135 6.75 -44.58 28.14
C ARG A 135 6.80 -45.86 28.95
N ALA A 136 5.93 -46.01 29.95
CA ALA A 136 5.91 -47.25 30.73
C ALA A 136 5.44 -48.45 29.90
N THR A 137 4.57 -48.25 28.90
CA THR A 137 4.20 -49.29 27.95
C THR A 137 5.42 -49.74 27.16
N THR A 138 6.20 -48.82 26.58
CA THR A 138 7.46 -49.09 25.89
C THR A 138 8.46 -49.83 26.80
N GLU A 139 8.76 -49.26 27.96
CA GLU A 139 9.75 -49.79 28.90
C GLU A 139 9.38 -51.18 29.43
N CYS A 140 8.13 -51.38 29.85
CA CYS A 140 7.66 -52.67 30.36
C CYS A 140 7.60 -53.72 29.24
N PHE A 141 7.26 -53.34 28.01
CA PHE A 141 7.20 -54.25 26.87
C PHE A 141 8.60 -54.74 26.47
N LEU A 142 9.55 -53.82 26.31
CA LEU A 142 10.95 -54.15 26.04
C LEU A 142 11.58 -54.96 27.19
N TRP A 143 11.24 -54.62 28.44
CA TRP A 143 11.65 -55.42 29.60
C TRP A 143 11.10 -56.84 29.55
N GLY A 144 9.82 -57.01 29.20
CA GLY A 144 9.16 -58.32 29.07
C GLY A 144 9.82 -59.20 28.00
N LEU A 145 10.14 -58.61 26.84
CA LEU A 145 10.86 -59.30 25.77
C LEU A 145 12.27 -59.73 26.20
N ARG A 146 13.03 -58.85 26.85
CA ARG A 146 14.40 -59.12 27.35
C ARG A 146 14.43 -60.19 28.44
N ASN A 147 13.40 -60.24 29.28
CA ASN A 147 13.33 -61.11 30.45
C ASN A 147 12.41 -62.32 30.25
N ALA A 148 12.01 -62.63 29.01
CA ALA A 148 11.15 -63.77 28.71
C ALA A 148 11.72 -65.11 29.23
N SER A 149 13.05 -65.26 29.23
CA SER A 149 13.75 -66.43 29.77
C SER A 149 13.55 -66.64 31.28
N ARG A 150 13.13 -65.62 32.04
CA ARG A 150 12.82 -65.75 33.48
C ARG A 150 11.53 -66.53 33.76
N TYR A 151 10.68 -66.71 32.75
CA TYR A 151 9.34 -67.28 32.88
C TYR A 151 9.17 -68.63 32.15
N CYS A 152 10.15 -69.03 31.34
CA CYS A 152 10.06 -70.23 30.50
C CYS A 152 11.26 -71.16 30.72
N ASP A 153 11.00 -72.47 30.77
CA ASP A 153 12.02 -73.51 30.90
C ASP A 153 12.54 -73.92 29.51
N GLY A 154 13.38 -73.08 28.88
CA GLY A 154 14.11 -73.40 27.65
C GLY A 154 14.05 -72.33 26.54
N PRO A 155 14.98 -72.38 25.57
CA PRO A 155 15.12 -71.36 24.52
C PRO A 155 13.94 -71.34 23.53
N SER A 156 13.35 -72.49 23.17
CA SER A 156 12.20 -72.55 22.27
C SER A 156 10.94 -71.92 22.89
N SER A 157 10.63 -72.25 24.14
CA SER A 157 9.52 -71.65 24.88
C SER A 157 9.71 -70.16 25.17
N THR A 158 10.96 -69.68 25.20
CA THR A 158 11.28 -68.25 25.34
C THR A 158 10.94 -67.49 24.06
N HIS A 159 11.32 -68.04 22.90
CA HIS A 159 10.99 -67.46 21.60
C HIS A 159 9.47 -67.47 21.34
N ASP A 160 8.77 -68.57 21.70
CA ASP A 160 7.30 -68.64 21.57
C ASP A 160 6.60 -67.56 22.39
N LEU A 161 7.05 -67.29 23.62
CA LEU A 161 6.51 -66.22 24.45
C LEU A 161 6.79 -64.83 23.84
N GLN A 162 7.98 -64.59 23.28
CA GLN A 162 8.31 -63.33 22.62
C GLN A 162 7.44 -63.08 21.38
N VAL A 163 7.20 -64.12 20.56
CA VAL A 163 6.28 -64.04 19.41
C VAL A 163 4.84 -63.79 19.87
N ASP A 164 4.40 -64.48 20.92
CA ASP A 164 3.07 -64.27 21.50
C ASP A 164 2.87 -62.84 22.03
N LEU A 165 3.89 -62.22 22.63
CA LEU A 165 3.84 -60.83 23.07
C LEU A 165 3.72 -59.87 21.90
N ILE A 166 4.45 -60.12 20.82
CA ILE A 166 4.39 -59.31 19.60
C ILE A 166 2.99 -59.40 18.96
N ASP A 167 2.47 -60.61 18.75
CA ASP A 167 1.13 -60.79 18.16
C ASP A 167 0.02 -60.25 19.08
N LYS A 168 0.01 -60.67 20.34
CA LYS A 168 -1.11 -60.38 21.24
C LYS A 168 -1.11 -58.96 21.76
N VAL A 169 0.04 -58.30 21.90
CA VAL A 169 0.11 -56.95 22.50
C VAL A 169 0.50 -55.90 21.46
N LEU A 170 1.63 -56.07 20.76
CA LEU A 170 2.11 -55.06 19.81
C LEU A 170 1.19 -54.96 18.59
N VAL A 171 0.78 -56.07 17.97
CA VAL A 171 -0.12 -56.06 16.82
C VAL A 171 -1.57 -55.83 17.26
N LYS A 172 -2.14 -56.74 18.06
CA LYS A 172 -3.59 -56.73 18.37
C LYS A 172 -4.05 -55.59 19.28
N HIS A 173 -3.14 -54.91 19.98
CA HIS A 173 -3.51 -53.80 20.86
C HIS A 173 -2.85 -52.49 20.43
N LEU A 174 -1.52 -52.40 20.34
CA LEU A 174 -0.87 -51.11 20.05
C LEU A 174 -1.08 -50.66 18.59
N TRP A 175 -0.75 -51.53 17.63
CA TRP A 175 -0.94 -51.25 16.22
C TRP A 175 -2.43 -51.12 15.87
N ALA A 176 -3.27 -52.04 16.32
CA ALA A 176 -4.72 -51.93 16.14
C ALA A 176 -5.29 -50.62 16.71
N ASN A 177 -4.84 -50.15 17.88
CA ASN A 177 -5.29 -48.86 18.41
C ASN A 177 -4.79 -47.67 17.58
N PHE A 178 -3.60 -47.73 16.98
CA PHE A 178 -3.13 -46.70 16.04
C PHE A 178 -3.98 -46.72 14.75
N PHE A 179 -4.30 -47.91 14.24
CA PHE A 179 -4.96 -48.13 12.95
C PHE A 179 -6.50 -48.05 12.97
N GLU A 180 -7.17 -48.45 14.06
CA GLU A 180 -8.63 -48.61 14.16
C GLU A 180 -9.35 -47.51 14.95
N LEU A 181 -8.63 -46.63 15.68
CA LEU A 181 -9.28 -45.49 16.36
C LEU A 181 -9.79 -44.46 15.35
N SER A 182 -10.99 -44.71 14.82
CA SER A 182 -11.92 -43.69 14.32
C SER A 182 -13.37 -44.17 14.20
N LYS A 183 -13.68 -45.46 14.47
CA LYS A 183 -15.07 -45.95 14.48
C LYS A 183 -15.42 -46.56 15.84
N ASP A 184 -16.31 -45.90 16.56
CA ASP A 184 -17.14 -46.39 17.65
C ASP A 184 -16.49 -47.34 18.67
N SER A 185 -15.96 -46.78 19.76
CA SER A 185 -16.07 -47.44 21.05
C SER A 185 -16.25 -46.39 22.15
N THR A 186 -17.52 -46.08 22.43
CA THR A 186 -17.91 -45.66 23.78
C THR A 186 -18.06 -46.94 24.62
N PRO A 187 -17.13 -47.27 25.52
CA PRO A 187 -17.49 -48.13 26.62
C PRO A 187 -18.41 -47.31 27.54
N HIS A 188 -19.68 -47.70 27.55
CA HIS A 188 -20.70 -47.28 28.51
C HIS A 188 -20.18 -47.43 29.95
N ILE A 189 -19.58 -46.38 30.51
CA ILE A 189 -19.54 -46.11 31.95
C ILE A 189 -19.90 -44.63 32.10
N GLN A 190 -21.05 -44.38 32.72
CA GLN A 190 -21.61 -43.04 32.95
C GLN A 190 -20.57 -42.07 33.53
N ARG A 191 -20.14 -41.09 32.73
CA ARG A 191 -19.59 -39.82 33.21
C ARG A 191 -20.64 -38.73 33.00
N LYS A 192 -20.84 -37.89 34.02
CA LYS A 192 -21.66 -36.68 33.94
C LYS A 192 -21.10 -35.76 32.84
N PRO A 193 -21.94 -35.08 32.05
CA PRO A 193 -21.50 -34.25 30.94
C PRO A 193 -21.04 -32.90 31.48
N SER A 194 -19.75 -32.61 31.39
CA SER A 194 -19.23 -31.24 31.45
C SER A 194 -17.88 -31.20 30.75
N GLU A 195 -17.77 -30.22 29.84
CA GLU A 195 -16.56 -29.70 29.19
C GLU A 195 -16.10 -30.40 27.90
N THR A 196 -16.52 -29.78 26.80
CA THR A 196 -16.00 -29.89 25.44
C THR A 196 -14.49 -29.61 25.36
N LEU A 197 -13.67 -30.65 25.22
CA LEU A 197 -12.26 -30.61 24.80
C LEU A 197 -12.09 -31.55 23.59
N SER A 198 -12.42 -31.05 22.40
CA SER A 198 -11.57 -30.77 21.23
C SER A 198 -10.76 -31.94 20.64
N MET A 199 -10.98 -32.23 19.34
CA MET A 199 -10.24 -33.20 18.49
C MET A 199 -8.70 -33.11 18.57
N SER A 200 -8.14 -32.02 19.10
CA SER A 200 -6.69 -31.80 19.23
C SER A 200 -6.01 -32.75 20.22
N SER A 201 -6.68 -33.19 21.28
CA SER A 201 -6.09 -34.12 22.27
C SER A 201 -5.92 -35.54 21.71
N SER A 202 -6.83 -35.98 20.83
CA SER A 202 -6.75 -37.28 20.15
C SER A 202 -5.65 -37.35 19.09
N VAL A 203 -5.38 -36.23 18.39
CA VAL A 203 -4.34 -36.17 17.36
C VAL A 203 -2.95 -36.24 17.99
N ASN A 204 -2.72 -35.53 19.10
CA ASN A 204 -1.45 -35.61 19.84
C ASN A 204 -1.20 -37.02 20.38
N PHE A 205 -2.23 -37.70 20.91
CA PHE A 205 -2.08 -39.06 21.43
C PHE A 205 -1.70 -40.07 20.34
N LEU A 206 -2.30 -40.00 19.15
CA LEU A 206 -1.98 -40.92 18.05
C LEU A 206 -0.54 -40.75 17.56
N GLN A 207 -0.04 -39.51 17.49
CA GLN A 207 1.36 -39.24 17.15
C GLN A 207 2.32 -39.81 18.21
N GLU A 208 2.02 -39.61 19.49
CA GLU A 208 2.82 -40.16 20.60
C GLU A 208 2.74 -41.70 20.67
N LEU A 209 1.59 -42.29 20.34
CA LEU A 209 1.45 -43.75 20.21
C LEU A 209 2.29 -44.29 19.05
N GLY A 210 2.31 -43.57 17.91
CA GLY A 210 3.20 -43.88 16.78
C GLY A 210 4.66 -43.88 17.19
N ARG A 211 5.12 -42.88 17.96
CA ARG A 211 6.47 -42.84 18.55
C ARG A 211 6.74 -44.01 19.50
N CYS A 212 5.78 -44.36 20.36
CA CYS A 212 5.88 -45.52 21.25
C CYS A 212 6.07 -46.82 20.47
N ILE A 213 5.33 -47.02 19.37
CA ILE A 213 5.51 -48.19 18.49
C ILE A 213 6.92 -48.17 17.87
N LEU A 214 7.41 -47.02 17.38
CA LEU A 214 8.76 -46.89 16.82
C LEU A 214 9.87 -47.19 17.86
N ASP A 215 9.73 -46.72 19.09
CA ASP A 215 10.65 -47.04 20.19
C ASP A 215 10.67 -48.55 20.49
N ILE A 216 9.50 -49.19 20.46
CA ILE A 216 9.41 -50.64 20.64
C ILE A 216 10.09 -51.37 19.47
N LEU A 217 9.85 -50.95 18.23
CA LEU A 217 10.43 -51.59 17.03
C LEU A 217 11.94 -51.45 16.96
N SER A 218 12.48 -50.26 17.25
CA SER A 218 13.92 -50.04 17.37
C SER A 218 14.53 -50.89 18.50
N GLY A 219 13.85 -50.98 19.64
CA GLY A 219 14.24 -51.85 20.74
C GLY A 219 14.21 -53.35 20.39
N ILE A 220 13.28 -53.82 19.56
CA ILE A 220 13.22 -55.20 19.05
C ILE A 220 14.36 -55.45 18.05
N ASN A 221 14.65 -54.50 17.15
CA ASN A 221 15.73 -54.62 16.17
C ASN A 221 17.10 -54.82 16.86
N LEU A 222 17.32 -54.15 18.00
CA LEU A 222 18.52 -54.31 18.83
C LEU A 222 18.58 -55.67 19.57
N LEU A 223 17.45 -56.37 19.72
CA LEU A 223 17.37 -57.65 20.44
C LEU A 223 17.61 -58.83 19.49
N GLU A 224 16.71 -59.05 18.53
CA GLU A 224 16.82 -60.11 17.52
C GLU A 224 16.03 -59.74 16.26
N GLN A 225 16.70 -59.75 15.10
CA GLN A 225 16.09 -59.40 13.79
C GLN A 225 14.92 -60.33 13.40
N ASN A 226 14.91 -61.58 13.88
CA ASN A 226 13.86 -62.55 13.53
C ASN A 226 12.50 -62.18 14.15
N LEU A 227 12.48 -61.63 15.37
CA LEU A 227 11.25 -61.24 16.07
C LEU A 227 10.53 -60.10 15.36
N LEU A 228 11.31 -59.18 14.80
CA LEU A 228 10.84 -58.02 14.08
C LEU A 228 10.04 -58.40 12.82
N SER A 229 10.47 -59.48 12.13
CA SER A 229 9.80 -60.00 10.93
C SER A 229 8.36 -60.46 11.18
N TYR A 230 8.04 -60.95 12.39
CA TYR A 230 6.68 -61.38 12.74
C TYR A 230 5.69 -60.21 12.84
N PHE A 231 6.12 -59.10 13.46
CA PHE A 231 5.32 -57.88 13.50
C PHE A 231 5.05 -57.37 12.09
N LEU A 232 6.11 -57.25 11.27
CA LEU A 232 5.97 -56.74 9.91
C LEU A 232 5.04 -57.55 9.04
N LYS A 233 5.20 -58.88 9.06
CA LYS A 233 4.41 -59.76 8.22
C LYS A 233 2.93 -59.64 8.56
N SER A 234 2.62 -59.54 9.86
CA SER A 234 1.26 -59.32 10.34
C SER A 234 0.68 -57.97 9.90
N VAL A 235 1.47 -56.89 10.00
CA VAL A 235 1.05 -55.55 9.54
C VAL A 235 0.87 -55.51 8.02
N GLN A 236 1.80 -56.10 7.26
CA GLN A 236 1.73 -56.20 5.81
C GLN A 236 0.49 -56.97 5.36
N GLU A 237 0.22 -58.15 5.93
CA GLU A 237 -0.96 -58.95 5.63
C GLU A 237 -2.24 -58.20 6.00
N SER A 238 -2.28 -57.54 7.16
CA SER A 238 -3.42 -56.72 7.58
C SER A 238 -3.70 -55.58 6.61
N PHE A 239 -2.67 -54.82 6.22
CA PHE A 239 -2.82 -53.69 5.29
C PHE A 239 -3.23 -54.16 3.89
N LEU A 240 -2.59 -55.22 3.36
CA LEU A 240 -2.90 -55.76 2.03
C LEU A 240 -4.30 -56.37 1.97
N ASN A 241 -4.75 -57.06 3.01
CA ASN A 241 -6.12 -57.57 3.08
C ASN A 241 -7.14 -56.42 3.09
N MET A 242 -6.84 -55.32 3.79
CA MET A 242 -7.69 -54.13 3.80
C MET A 242 -7.74 -53.45 2.42
N LEU A 243 -6.63 -53.40 1.67
CA LEU A 243 -6.62 -52.88 0.29
C LEU A 243 -7.47 -53.72 -0.68
N GLN A 244 -7.55 -55.04 -0.45
CA GLN A 244 -8.30 -55.95 -1.32
C GLN A 244 -9.80 -56.07 -0.97
N GLN A 245 -10.17 -55.84 0.30
CA GLN A 245 -11.52 -56.13 0.81
C GLN A 245 -12.28 -54.91 1.37
N GLY A 246 -11.61 -53.77 1.57
CA GLY A 246 -12.20 -52.58 2.20
C GLY A 246 -12.93 -51.66 1.24
N ASP A 247 -13.95 -50.96 1.75
CA ASP A 247 -14.61 -49.85 1.05
C ASP A 247 -13.63 -48.70 0.82
N THR A 248 -13.84 -47.88 -0.22
CA THR A 248 -12.95 -46.78 -0.63
C THR A 248 -12.62 -45.80 0.52
N GLU A 249 -13.57 -45.50 1.40
CA GLU A 249 -13.35 -44.66 2.59
C GLU A 249 -12.42 -45.32 3.63
N THR A 250 -12.53 -46.64 3.80
CA THR A 250 -11.69 -47.38 4.74
C THR A 250 -10.27 -47.52 4.23
N VAL A 251 -10.11 -47.68 2.91
CA VAL A 251 -8.80 -47.75 2.26
C VAL A 251 -8.08 -46.40 2.31
N THR A 252 -8.76 -45.30 1.99
CA THR A 252 -8.20 -43.94 2.07
C THR A 252 -7.80 -43.57 3.50
N GLY A 253 -8.64 -43.86 4.49
CA GLY A 253 -8.30 -43.65 5.90
C GLY A 253 -7.07 -44.46 6.35
N SER A 254 -6.94 -45.70 5.87
CA SER A 254 -5.80 -46.58 6.16
C SER A 254 -4.50 -46.07 5.51
N MET A 255 -4.57 -45.59 4.27
CA MET A 255 -3.42 -45.01 3.57
C MET A 255 -2.89 -43.76 4.26
N ARG A 256 -3.79 -42.87 4.71
CA ARG A 256 -3.40 -41.68 5.49
C ARG A 256 -2.67 -42.04 6.78
N LYS A 257 -3.15 -43.03 7.53
CA LYS A 257 -2.48 -43.51 8.75
C LYS A 257 -1.11 -44.13 8.47
N MET A 258 -0.95 -44.81 7.33
CA MET A 258 0.37 -45.29 6.89
C MET A 258 1.30 -44.16 6.52
N ILE A 259 0.81 -43.12 5.85
CA ILE A 259 1.59 -41.90 5.57
C ILE A 259 2.04 -41.24 6.87
N ASP A 260 1.13 -41.05 7.84
CA ASP A 260 1.44 -40.47 9.14
C ASP A 260 2.52 -41.28 9.88
N PHE A 261 2.43 -42.62 9.82
CA PHE A 261 3.44 -43.50 10.41
C PHE A 261 4.81 -43.38 9.73
N LEU A 262 4.85 -43.24 8.40
CA LEU A 262 6.09 -43.08 7.64
C LEU A 262 6.78 -41.75 7.93
N LEU A 263 6.02 -40.64 8.01
CA LEU A 263 6.58 -39.34 8.36
C LEU A 263 7.12 -39.32 9.81
N LEU A 264 6.52 -40.07 10.73
CA LEU A 264 7.06 -40.27 12.08
C LEU A 264 8.37 -41.08 12.06
N LEU A 265 8.46 -42.06 11.16
CA LEU A 265 9.62 -42.92 11.00
C LEU A 265 10.82 -42.15 10.42
N GLU A 266 10.61 -41.26 9.46
CA GLU A 266 11.66 -40.37 8.91
C GLU A 266 12.34 -39.53 10.01
N ARG A 267 11.55 -38.94 10.92
CA ARG A 267 12.07 -38.16 12.05
C ARG A 267 12.87 -38.99 13.06
N TYR A 268 12.65 -40.30 13.09
CA TYR A 268 13.35 -41.24 13.98
C TYR A 268 14.60 -41.84 13.34
N SER A 269 14.67 -41.91 12.00
CA SER A 269 15.73 -42.59 11.25
C SER A 269 17.00 -41.76 11.00
N GLY A 270 17.36 -40.83 11.90
CA GLY A 270 18.68 -40.17 11.91
C GLY A 270 19.88 -41.10 12.15
N LEU A 271 19.69 -42.42 12.07
CA LEU A 271 20.71 -43.46 12.13
C LEU A 271 21.10 -43.85 10.70
N GLU A 272 22.08 -43.16 10.15
CA GLU A 272 22.74 -43.55 8.91
C GLU A 272 23.25 -45.00 9.02
N GLY A 273 22.75 -45.88 8.14
CA GLY A 273 23.39 -47.19 7.88
C GLY A 273 22.56 -48.45 8.11
N GLU A 274 21.34 -48.39 8.66
CA GLU A 274 20.48 -49.58 8.78
C GLU A 274 19.62 -49.80 7.52
N SER A 275 19.62 -51.02 6.97
CA SER A 275 18.80 -51.44 5.81
C SER A 275 17.33 -51.70 6.16
N TRP A 276 17.04 -51.67 7.46
CA TRP A 276 15.74 -51.71 8.07
C TRP A 276 15.26 -50.26 8.22
N PRO A 277 14.25 -49.76 7.46
CA PRO A 277 12.89 -50.32 7.31
C PRO A 277 12.49 -50.60 5.85
N LEU A 278 13.33 -50.24 4.88
CA LEU A 278 13.01 -50.42 3.47
C LEU A 278 12.98 -51.90 3.08
N ASP A 279 14.04 -52.65 3.36
CA ASP A 279 14.18 -54.02 2.83
C ASP A 279 13.18 -55.00 3.44
N GLN A 280 12.83 -54.81 4.71
CA GLN A 280 12.01 -55.75 5.45
C GLN A 280 10.54 -55.31 5.54
N PHE A 281 10.26 -54.01 5.71
CA PHE A 281 8.88 -53.52 5.88
C PHE A 281 8.29 -52.93 4.60
N MET A 282 8.87 -51.84 4.10
CA MET A 282 8.26 -51.07 3.01
C MET A 282 8.42 -51.73 1.64
N GLY A 283 9.51 -52.45 1.40
CA GLY A 283 9.80 -53.17 0.17
C GLY A 283 8.71 -54.18 -0.20
N PRO A 284 8.47 -55.19 0.64
CA PRO A 284 7.44 -56.21 0.39
C PRO A 284 6.01 -55.65 0.37
N LEU A 285 5.76 -54.55 1.09
CA LEU A 285 4.45 -53.89 1.13
C LEU A 285 4.18 -53.14 -0.18
N LEU A 286 5.11 -52.28 -0.60
CA LEU A 286 4.98 -51.46 -1.80
C LEU A 286 4.96 -52.30 -3.08
N SER A 287 5.79 -53.35 -3.17
CA SER A 287 5.79 -54.25 -4.34
C SER A 287 4.43 -54.93 -4.56
N LYS A 288 3.71 -55.27 -3.48
CA LYS A 288 2.37 -55.87 -3.55
C LYS A 288 1.25 -54.84 -3.70
N ALA A 289 1.42 -53.64 -3.15
CA ALA A 289 0.43 -52.56 -3.21
C ALA A 289 0.48 -51.77 -4.53
N PHE A 290 1.65 -51.66 -5.17
CA PHE A 290 1.87 -50.82 -6.35
C PHE A 290 0.96 -51.15 -7.54
N PRO A 291 0.75 -52.42 -7.94
CA PRO A 291 -0.19 -52.74 -9.03
C PRO A 291 -1.60 -52.23 -8.76
N TRP A 292 -2.03 -52.29 -7.49
CA TRP A 292 -3.33 -51.81 -7.07
C TRP A 292 -3.41 -50.27 -7.08
N ILE A 293 -2.38 -49.58 -6.57
CA ILE A 293 -2.29 -48.11 -6.60
C ILE A 293 -2.30 -47.60 -8.04
N LYS A 294 -1.56 -48.27 -8.94
CA LYS A 294 -1.51 -47.95 -10.37
C LYS A 294 -2.88 -48.04 -11.05
N SER A 295 -3.71 -49.00 -10.65
CA SER A 295 -5.06 -49.20 -11.21
C SER A 295 -6.18 -48.38 -10.56
N SER A 296 -6.01 -47.93 -9.30
CA SER A 296 -7.10 -47.34 -8.49
C SER A 296 -7.19 -45.81 -8.57
N GLU A 297 -6.15 -45.13 -9.08
CA GLU A 297 -6.06 -43.66 -9.18
C GLU A 297 -6.38 -42.90 -7.88
N LEU A 298 -6.20 -43.53 -6.71
CA LEU A 298 -6.46 -42.90 -5.42
C LEU A 298 -5.33 -41.94 -5.03
N ILE A 299 -5.69 -40.70 -4.71
CA ILE A 299 -4.77 -39.63 -4.30
C ILE A 299 -3.92 -40.05 -3.10
N ASP A 300 -4.53 -40.65 -2.07
CA ASP A 300 -3.82 -41.10 -0.87
C ASP A 300 -2.80 -42.22 -1.19
N GLY A 301 -3.03 -43.01 -2.25
CA GLY A 301 -2.09 -44.04 -2.71
C GLY A 301 -0.88 -43.45 -3.44
N LEU A 302 -1.10 -42.43 -4.28
CA LEU A 302 -0.02 -41.69 -4.95
C LEU A 302 0.84 -40.92 -3.93
N LYS A 303 0.21 -40.30 -2.92
CA LYS A 303 0.91 -39.66 -1.80
C LYS A 303 1.75 -40.64 -0.99
N LEU A 304 1.25 -41.85 -0.73
CA LEU A 304 2.02 -42.89 -0.05
C LEU A 304 3.30 -43.24 -0.83
N LEU A 305 3.23 -43.33 -2.16
CA LEU A 305 4.39 -43.56 -3.01
C LEU A 305 5.36 -42.36 -2.97
N SER A 306 4.86 -41.13 -3.12
CA SER A 306 5.67 -39.90 -3.09
C SER A 306 6.42 -39.75 -1.75
N VAL A 307 5.73 -39.95 -0.62
CA VAL A 307 6.35 -39.94 0.72
C VAL A 307 7.40 -41.05 0.85
N SER A 308 7.10 -42.27 0.36
CA SER A 308 8.07 -43.36 0.40
C SER A 308 9.34 -43.04 -0.42
N VAL A 309 9.18 -42.41 -1.59
CA VAL A 309 10.31 -41.96 -2.42
C VAL A 309 11.11 -40.86 -1.72
N SER A 310 10.45 -39.90 -1.07
CA SER A 310 11.13 -38.82 -0.34
C SER A 310 11.99 -39.34 0.82
N ILE A 311 11.51 -40.34 1.57
CA ILE A 311 12.20 -40.89 2.75
C ILE A 311 13.35 -41.81 2.35
N PHE A 312 13.12 -42.72 1.39
CA PHE A 312 14.09 -43.80 1.08
C PHE A 312 14.95 -43.51 -0.14
N GLY A 313 14.59 -42.53 -0.96
CA GLY A 313 15.25 -42.19 -2.20
C GLY A 313 14.72 -42.96 -3.42
N PRO A 314 14.71 -42.34 -4.61
CA PRO A 314 14.08 -42.90 -5.81
C PRO A 314 14.77 -44.17 -6.32
N ARG A 315 16.10 -44.24 -6.28
CA ARG A 315 16.87 -45.41 -6.75
C ARG A 315 16.66 -46.68 -5.94
N LYS A 316 16.22 -46.56 -4.68
CA LYS A 316 15.94 -47.70 -3.81
C LYS A 316 14.48 -48.14 -3.90
N ILE A 317 13.56 -47.21 -4.14
CA ILE A 317 12.12 -47.50 -4.24
C ILE A 317 11.72 -48.03 -5.62
N VAL A 318 12.25 -47.47 -6.72
CA VAL A 318 11.86 -47.91 -8.07
C VAL A 318 12.09 -49.41 -8.33
N PRO A 319 13.23 -50.03 -7.94
CA PRO A 319 13.43 -51.46 -8.09
C PRO A 319 12.40 -52.30 -7.33
N VAL A 320 11.97 -51.83 -6.16
CA VAL A 320 10.93 -52.48 -5.34
C VAL A 320 9.57 -52.45 -6.04
N LEU A 321 9.22 -51.36 -6.71
CA LEU A 321 7.92 -51.19 -7.37
C LEU A 321 7.80 -52.04 -8.64
N VAL A 322 8.89 -52.18 -9.40
CA VAL A 322 8.94 -52.94 -10.66
C VAL A 322 9.01 -54.45 -10.41
N GLY A 323 9.61 -54.86 -9.28
CA GLY A 323 9.81 -56.28 -8.94
C GLY A 323 10.73 -57.03 -9.90
N ASP A 324 11.05 -58.29 -9.58
CA ASP A 324 11.95 -59.14 -10.39
C ASP A 324 11.38 -59.54 -11.77
N ILE A 325 10.12 -59.18 -12.07
CA ILE A 325 9.36 -59.74 -13.20
C ILE A 325 9.70 -59.06 -14.53
N GLU A 326 10.07 -57.77 -14.54
CA GLU A 326 10.46 -57.05 -15.78
C GLU A 326 11.98 -56.99 -16.01
N THR A 327 12.78 -57.33 -15.00
CA THR A 327 14.26 -57.36 -15.07
C THR A 327 14.83 -58.45 -15.98
N TYR A 328 14.04 -59.45 -16.38
CA TYR A 328 14.52 -60.51 -17.29
C TYR A 328 14.63 -60.07 -18.75
N THR A 329 13.94 -59.00 -19.17
CA THR A 329 14.02 -58.49 -20.56
C THR A 329 15.13 -57.47 -20.80
N LEU A 330 15.83 -57.01 -19.76
CA LEU A 330 16.87 -55.98 -19.85
C LEU A 330 18.12 -56.35 -19.00
N LEU A 331 18.74 -57.50 -19.28
CA LEU A 331 19.93 -58.02 -18.57
C LEU A 331 21.19 -57.15 -18.83
N SER A 332 22.04 -56.82 -17.85
CA SER A 332 22.94 -57.76 -17.13
C SER A 332 23.18 -57.40 -15.65
N VAL A 333 23.60 -58.42 -14.90
CA VAL A 333 23.86 -58.44 -13.44
C VAL A 333 25.06 -57.56 -13.09
N GLY A 334 24.85 -56.60 -12.19
CA GLY A 334 25.90 -55.89 -11.48
C GLY A 334 25.55 -55.87 -10.00
N GLU A 335 26.43 -56.43 -9.17
CA GLU A 335 26.31 -56.45 -7.71
C GLU A 335 26.45 -55.01 -7.16
N GLY A 336 25.32 -54.39 -6.87
CA GLY A 336 25.19 -53.14 -6.16
C GLY A 336 23.77 -53.04 -5.59
N ARG A 337 23.62 -52.56 -4.35
CA ARG A 337 22.31 -52.39 -3.68
C ARG A 337 21.43 -51.31 -4.33
N ASP A 338 22.03 -50.43 -5.13
CA ASP A 338 21.34 -49.36 -5.85
C ASP A 338 21.29 -49.66 -7.35
N MET A 339 20.15 -49.42 -7.99
CA MET A 339 19.99 -49.56 -9.44
C MET A 339 20.93 -48.60 -10.18
N SER A 340 21.57 -49.07 -11.25
CA SER A 340 22.44 -48.19 -12.04
C SER A 340 21.65 -47.04 -12.68
N PRO A 341 22.23 -45.83 -12.77
CA PRO A 341 21.56 -44.64 -13.31
C PRO A 341 20.94 -44.88 -14.69
N GLU A 342 21.64 -45.61 -15.55
CA GLU A 342 21.20 -45.96 -16.91
C GLU A 342 19.92 -46.82 -16.93
N LYS A 343 19.81 -47.77 -16.00
CA LYS A 343 18.61 -48.63 -15.87
C LYS A 343 17.45 -47.84 -15.28
N PHE A 344 17.75 -47.00 -14.29
CA PHE A 344 16.76 -46.15 -13.63
C PHE A 344 16.12 -45.15 -14.60
N ILE A 345 16.93 -44.45 -15.42
CA ILE A 345 16.43 -43.52 -16.44
C ILE A 345 15.50 -44.23 -17.44
N LYS A 346 15.85 -45.44 -17.92
CA LYS A 346 14.98 -46.19 -18.84
C LYS A 346 13.61 -46.52 -18.24
N VAL A 347 13.59 -47.04 -17.01
CA VAL A 347 12.32 -47.33 -16.31
C VAL A 347 11.52 -46.06 -16.08
N PHE A 348 12.19 -44.96 -15.72
CA PHE A 348 11.56 -43.65 -15.55
C PHE A 348 10.89 -43.17 -16.85
N GLN A 349 11.61 -43.21 -17.98
CA GLN A 349 11.13 -42.83 -19.30
C GLN A 349 10.00 -43.71 -19.84
N GLU A 350 10.10 -45.04 -19.71
CA GLU A 350 9.14 -45.96 -20.32
C GLU A 350 7.88 -46.17 -19.47
N MET A 351 7.98 -46.06 -18.15
CA MET A 351 6.86 -46.38 -17.24
C MET A 351 6.30 -45.17 -16.50
N PHE A 352 7.14 -44.33 -15.89
CA PHE A 352 6.65 -43.27 -14.98
C PHE A 352 6.26 -41.99 -15.71
N ILE A 353 7.03 -41.56 -16.73
CA ILE A 353 6.67 -40.37 -17.52
C ILE A 353 5.30 -40.54 -18.19
N PRO A 354 5.03 -41.61 -19.00
CA PRO A 354 3.74 -41.78 -19.64
C PRO A 354 2.60 -41.92 -18.62
N TRP A 355 2.81 -42.69 -17.55
CA TRP A 355 1.76 -42.91 -16.54
C TRP A 355 1.37 -41.65 -15.77
N CYS A 356 2.33 -40.76 -15.48
CA CYS A 356 2.08 -39.55 -14.71
C CYS A 356 1.59 -38.38 -15.57
N VAL A 357 1.94 -38.36 -16.87
CA VAL A 357 1.60 -37.28 -17.81
C VAL A 357 0.34 -37.60 -18.62
N ASP A 358 0.15 -38.86 -19.05
CA ASP A 358 -1.03 -39.28 -19.82
C ASP A 358 -2.21 -39.59 -18.88
N GLY A 359 -3.19 -38.69 -18.83
CA GLY A 359 -4.33 -38.83 -17.93
C GLY A 359 -5.51 -37.93 -18.30
N TYR A 360 -6.07 -38.12 -19.50
CA TYR A 360 -7.17 -37.31 -20.05
C TYR A 360 -8.49 -37.45 -19.26
N ASP A 361 -8.72 -38.59 -18.60
CA ASP A 361 -9.98 -38.87 -17.87
C ASP A 361 -9.88 -38.67 -16.33
N SER A 362 -8.71 -38.28 -15.83
CA SER A 362 -8.45 -38.16 -14.39
C SER A 362 -8.73 -36.74 -13.86
N SER A 363 -9.29 -36.63 -12.65
CA SER A 363 -9.56 -35.33 -12.02
C SER A 363 -8.27 -34.49 -11.84
N THR A 364 -8.37 -33.16 -11.85
CA THR A 364 -7.22 -32.25 -11.65
C THR A 364 -6.41 -32.59 -10.39
N ALA A 365 -7.07 -33.01 -9.31
CA ALA A 365 -6.40 -33.39 -8.06
C ALA A 365 -5.58 -34.70 -8.18
N VAL A 366 -6.06 -35.67 -8.99
CA VAL A 366 -5.32 -36.91 -9.29
C VAL A 366 -4.13 -36.62 -10.19
N ARG A 367 -4.29 -35.74 -11.19
CA ARG A 367 -3.19 -35.27 -12.06
C ARG A 367 -2.09 -34.58 -11.24
N ALA A 368 -2.47 -33.68 -10.34
CA ALA A 368 -1.53 -33.02 -9.43
C ALA A 368 -0.75 -34.04 -8.59
N ALA A 369 -1.44 -35.04 -8.01
CA ALA A 369 -0.78 -36.09 -7.21
C ALA A 369 0.15 -37.00 -8.04
N LYS A 370 -0.17 -37.24 -9.33
CA LYS A 370 0.71 -37.96 -10.26
C LYS A 370 1.97 -37.14 -10.58
N GLN A 371 1.83 -35.83 -10.77
CA GLN A 371 2.97 -34.93 -10.98
C GLN A 371 3.84 -34.79 -9.72
N ASP A 372 3.25 -34.70 -8.52
CA ASP A 372 3.98 -34.73 -7.24
C ASP A 372 4.82 -36.02 -7.12
N LEU A 373 4.25 -37.17 -7.52
CA LEU A 373 4.98 -38.43 -7.57
C LEU A 373 6.14 -38.38 -8.59
N LEU A 374 5.90 -37.87 -9.80
CA LEU A 374 6.92 -37.75 -10.85
C LEU A 374 8.11 -36.89 -10.40
N LEU A 375 7.84 -35.75 -9.74
CA LEU A 375 8.86 -34.84 -9.23
C LEU A 375 9.60 -35.41 -8.02
N SER A 376 8.92 -36.17 -7.16
CA SER A 376 9.58 -36.88 -6.05
C SER A 376 10.59 -37.92 -6.54
N LEU A 377 10.36 -38.50 -7.73
CA LEU A 377 11.23 -39.50 -8.36
C LEU A 377 12.49 -38.92 -9.03
N LEU A 378 12.68 -37.59 -9.02
CA LEU A 378 13.87 -36.95 -9.58
C LEU A 378 15.10 -37.23 -8.69
N ASP A 379 16.05 -37.96 -9.25
CA ASP A 379 17.30 -38.35 -8.60
C ASP A 379 18.39 -37.30 -8.83
N ASP A 380 19.23 -37.03 -7.85
CA ASP A 380 20.17 -35.89 -7.93
C ASP A 380 21.26 -36.09 -9.00
N GLU A 381 21.71 -37.33 -9.22
CA GLU A 381 22.73 -37.65 -10.23
C GLU A 381 22.16 -37.68 -11.66
N CYS A 382 20.88 -38.04 -11.83
CA CYS A 382 20.21 -38.14 -13.13
C CYS A 382 19.34 -36.92 -13.46
N PHE A 383 19.30 -35.92 -12.58
CA PHE A 383 18.31 -34.84 -12.57
C PHE A 383 18.16 -34.13 -13.92
N SER A 384 19.27 -33.70 -14.53
CA SER A 384 19.24 -32.93 -15.78
C SER A 384 18.65 -33.73 -16.94
N GLN A 385 18.98 -35.01 -17.03
CA GLN A 385 18.43 -35.89 -18.06
C GLN A 385 16.95 -36.17 -17.80
N GLN A 386 16.58 -36.53 -16.56
CA GLN A 386 15.18 -36.81 -16.20
C GLN A 386 14.27 -35.61 -16.45
N TRP A 387 14.70 -34.40 -16.04
CA TRP A 387 13.93 -33.18 -16.28
C TRP A 387 13.79 -32.92 -17.78
N SER A 388 14.87 -33.04 -18.56
CA SER A 388 14.82 -32.85 -20.02
C SER A 388 13.89 -33.86 -20.71
N ASP A 389 13.88 -35.11 -20.26
CA ASP A 389 13.00 -36.16 -20.79
C ASP A 389 11.53 -35.87 -20.49
N VAL A 390 11.21 -35.43 -19.27
CA VAL A 390 9.85 -35.04 -18.87
C VAL A 390 9.37 -33.87 -19.73
N ILE A 391 10.19 -32.83 -19.88
CA ILE A 391 9.84 -31.66 -20.68
C ILE A 391 9.65 -32.05 -22.14
N SER A 392 10.61 -32.78 -22.73
CA SER A 392 10.53 -33.22 -24.12
C SER A 392 9.27 -34.04 -24.37
N TYR A 393 8.92 -34.96 -23.47
CA TYR A 393 7.71 -35.78 -23.58
C TYR A 393 6.42 -34.95 -23.57
N VAL A 394 6.31 -33.94 -22.68
CA VAL A 394 5.15 -33.04 -22.62
C VAL A 394 5.03 -32.23 -23.92
N PHE A 395 6.15 -31.79 -24.50
CA PHE A 395 6.16 -31.01 -25.75
C PHE A 395 5.96 -31.89 -27.01
N ASP A 396 6.43 -33.14 -27.01
CA ASP A 396 6.43 -34.05 -28.17
C ASP A 396 5.07 -34.69 -28.50
N GLN A 397 4.06 -34.63 -27.62
CA GLN A 397 2.75 -35.25 -27.90
C GLN A 397 2.15 -34.69 -29.21
N GLN A 398 2.27 -35.43 -30.32
CA GLN A 398 2.06 -34.90 -31.67
C GLN A 398 0.59 -34.58 -32.03
N HIS A 399 -0.37 -34.66 -31.10
CA HIS A 399 -1.80 -34.55 -31.45
C HIS A 399 -2.69 -33.57 -30.69
N HIS A 400 -2.28 -32.87 -29.63
CA HIS A 400 -3.20 -31.98 -28.90
C HIS A 400 -2.52 -30.68 -28.44
N GLY A 401 -2.67 -29.59 -29.20
CA GLY A 401 -1.97 -28.32 -28.94
C GLY A 401 -2.43 -27.54 -27.69
N PHE A 402 -3.66 -27.77 -27.21
CA PHE A 402 -4.26 -26.98 -26.13
C PHE A 402 -4.08 -27.59 -24.73
N ASP A 403 -3.94 -28.91 -24.61
CA ASP A 403 -3.72 -29.59 -23.31
C ASP A 403 -2.26 -29.58 -22.85
N LYS A 404 -1.31 -29.21 -23.74
CA LYS A 404 0.12 -29.11 -23.43
C LYS A 404 0.42 -28.00 -22.44
N LEU A 405 -0.12 -26.80 -22.68
CA LEU A 405 0.17 -25.63 -21.86
C LEU A 405 -0.41 -25.76 -20.45
N ALA A 406 -1.64 -26.29 -20.31
CA ALA A 406 -2.27 -26.53 -19.01
C ALA A 406 -1.56 -27.65 -18.22
N SER A 407 -1.11 -28.71 -18.90
CA SER A 407 -0.33 -29.78 -18.24
C SER A 407 1.03 -29.29 -17.77
N MET A 408 1.64 -28.39 -18.54
CA MET A 408 2.93 -27.78 -18.24
C MET A 408 2.82 -26.73 -17.13
N GLU A 409 1.76 -25.92 -17.12
CA GLU A 409 1.43 -24.99 -16.04
C GLU A 409 1.42 -25.71 -14.68
N LEU A 410 0.63 -26.78 -14.57
CA LEU A 410 0.53 -27.56 -13.34
C LEU A 410 1.89 -28.17 -12.95
N LEU A 411 2.66 -28.67 -13.92
CA LEU A 411 3.98 -29.25 -13.68
C LEU A 411 4.97 -28.21 -13.14
N LEU A 412 4.96 -26.98 -13.68
CA LEU A 412 5.83 -25.89 -13.24
C LEU A 412 5.44 -25.35 -11.86
N GLU A 413 4.14 -25.31 -11.55
CA GLU A 413 3.66 -24.99 -10.20
C GLU A 413 4.17 -26.03 -9.20
N LYS A 414 4.04 -27.33 -9.50
CA LYS A 414 4.56 -28.40 -8.63
C LYS A 414 6.09 -28.43 -8.55
N ALA A 415 6.80 -28.09 -9.63
CA ALA A 415 8.25 -27.96 -9.62
C ALA A 415 8.72 -26.86 -8.64
N ARG A 416 7.95 -25.77 -8.53
CA ARG A 416 8.23 -24.68 -7.58
C ARG A 416 8.07 -25.12 -6.12
N ASP A 417 7.01 -25.87 -5.82
CA ASP A 417 6.82 -26.49 -4.50
C ASP A 417 8.02 -27.39 -4.18
N GLN A 418 8.44 -28.21 -5.15
CA GLN A 418 9.57 -29.11 -5.00
C GLN A 418 10.91 -28.40 -4.76
N ILE A 419 11.15 -27.24 -5.38
CA ILE A 419 12.33 -26.40 -5.11
C ILE A 419 12.31 -25.89 -3.67
N THR A 420 11.15 -25.46 -3.18
CA THR A 420 10.97 -24.97 -1.82
C THR A 420 11.22 -26.09 -0.79
N GLU A 421 10.71 -27.30 -1.05
CA GLU A 421 11.01 -28.47 -0.22
C GLU A 421 12.51 -28.82 -0.21
N ARG A 422 13.13 -28.90 -1.40
CA ARG A 422 14.57 -29.24 -1.52
C ARG A 422 15.51 -28.19 -0.92
N SER A 423 15.05 -26.96 -0.73
CA SER A 423 15.81 -25.87 -0.11
C SER A 423 15.61 -25.76 1.41
N SER A 424 14.61 -26.43 1.97
CA SER A 424 14.29 -26.41 3.41
C SER A 424 15.18 -27.37 4.24
N GLY A 425 16.46 -27.01 4.46
CA GLY A 425 17.36 -27.75 5.36
C GLY A 425 18.78 -27.16 5.44
N LEU A 426 19.36 -27.13 6.65
CA LEU A 426 20.61 -26.41 6.95
C LEU A 426 21.85 -26.94 6.19
N GLU A 427 21.83 -28.18 5.70
CA GLU A 427 22.95 -28.83 4.96
C GLU A 427 22.61 -29.17 3.49
N LEU A 428 21.41 -28.82 3.00
CA LEU A 428 20.87 -29.29 1.71
C LEU A 428 20.93 -28.25 0.56
N SER A 429 21.43 -27.04 0.81
CA SER A 429 21.50 -25.95 -0.18
C SER A 429 22.50 -26.19 -1.34
N GLN A 430 23.20 -27.32 -1.37
CA GLN A 430 24.08 -27.75 -2.46
C GLN A 430 23.47 -28.86 -3.35
N ARG A 431 22.27 -29.35 -3.01
CA ARG A 431 21.60 -30.43 -3.76
C ARG A 431 21.18 -29.97 -5.16
N ILE A 432 21.37 -30.81 -6.18
CA ILE A 432 20.89 -30.53 -7.54
C ILE A 432 19.34 -30.46 -7.51
N GLY A 433 18.77 -29.48 -8.22
CA GLY A 433 17.34 -29.13 -8.12
C GLY A 433 16.93 -28.21 -6.96
N SER A 434 17.84 -27.79 -6.05
CA SER A 434 17.53 -26.79 -5.00
C SER A 434 17.56 -25.34 -5.50
N LYS A 435 18.23 -25.09 -6.63
CA LYS A 435 18.30 -23.78 -7.29
C LYS A 435 17.39 -23.75 -8.52
N PRO A 436 16.73 -22.61 -8.81
CA PRO A 436 15.94 -22.42 -10.03
C PRO A 436 16.72 -22.71 -11.31
N ASP A 437 18.01 -22.36 -11.36
CA ASP A 437 18.87 -22.54 -12.53
C ASP A 437 18.95 -24.01 -13.00
N HIS A 438 18.79 -24.97 -12.09
CA HIS A 438 18.82 -26.39 -12.43
C HIS A 438 17.58 -26.83 -13.22
N TRP A 439 16.45 -26.14 -13.06
CA TRP A 439 15.16 -26.44 -13.70
C TRP A 439 14.98 -25.73 -15.04
N HIS A 440 15.99 -24.98 -15.48
CA HIS A 440 15.97 -24.30 -16.76
C HIS A 440 15.98 -25.31 -17.94
N HIS A 441 15.18 -25.03 -18.98
CA HIS A 441 15.15 -25.84 -20.21
C HIS A 441 14.86 -25.00 -21.45
N GLU A 442 15.58 -25.26 -22.55
CA GLU A 442 15.51 -24.48 -23.80
C GLU A 442 14.11 -24.51 -24.44
N LEU A 443 13.40 -25.64 -24.39
CA LEU A 443 12.02 -25.74 -24.89
C LEU A 443 11.02 -24.85 -24.15
N ILE A 444 11.18 -24.66 -22.83
CA ILE A 444 10.33 -23.79 -22.02
C ILE A 444 10.57 -22.35 -22.44
N GLU A 445 11.85 -21.98 -22.53
CA GLU A 445 12.26 -20.62 -22.85
C GLU A 445 11.89 -20.21 -24.28
N SER A 446 12.19 -21.07 -25.26
CA SER A 446 11.81 -20.84 -26.67
C SER A 446 10.30 -20.78 -26.87
N THR A 447 9.52 -21.61 -26.16
CA THR A 447 8.05 -21.55 -26.18
C THR A 447 7.54 -20.25 -25.56
N ALA A 448 8.06 -19.85 -24.40
CA ALA A 448 7.67 -18.60 -23.75
C ALA A 448 7.95 -17.37 -24.62
N ILE A 449 9.14 -17.30 -25.23
CA ILE A 449 9.49 -16.21 -26.16
C ILE A 449 8.60 -16.23 -27.42
N SER A 450 8.33 -17.42 -27.97
CA SER A 450 7.45 -17.58 -29.14
C SER A 450 6.01 -17.14 -28.85
N LEU A 451 5.46 -17.47 -27.68
CA LEU A 451 4.12 -17.04 -27.25
C LEU A 451 4.00 -15.52 -27.11
N VAL A 452 5.05 -14.86 -26.65
CA VAL A 452 5.07 -13.40 -26.54
C VAL A 452 5.16 -12.74 -27.91
N ARG A 453 6.03 -13.25 -28.80
CA ARG A 453 6.27 -12.71 -30.15
C ARG A 453 5.16 -13.02 -31.16
N SER A 454 4.47 -14.14 -31.01
CA SER A 454 3.28 -14.43 -31.81
C SER A 454 2.12 -13.53 -31.36
N SER A 455 1.24 -13.19 -32.29
CA SER A 455 -0.04 -12.52 -32.02
C SER A 455 -1.09 -13.60 -31.75
N PRO A 456 -1.26 -14.08 -30.50
CA PRO A 456 -2.07 -15.26 -30.28
C PRO A 456 -3.53 -14.83 -30.37
N VAL A 457 -4.36 -15.69 -30.97
CA VAL A 457 -5.77 -15.76 -30.60
C VAL A 457 -5.76 -16.11 -29.11
N THR A 458 -6.07 -15.13 -28.27
CA THR A 458 -5.89 -15.16 -26.81
C THR A 458 -6.59 -16.34 -26.15
N THR A 459 -5.80 -17.30 -25.67
CA THR A 459 -6.29 -18.35 -24.79
C THR A 459 -5.74 -18.14 -23.39
N THR A 460 -6.61 -18.12 -22.38
CA THR A 460 -6.27 -17.98 -20.95
C THR A 460 -5.16 -18.95 -20.52
N SER A 461 -5.09 -20.14 -21.11
CA SER A 461 -4.03 -21.13 -20.88
C SER A 461 -2.62 -20.67 -21.26
N ALA A 462 -2.47 -19.78 -22.24
CA ALA A 462 -1.17 -19.24 -22.63
C ALA A 462 -0.67 -18.18 -21.64
N ALA A 463 -1.58 -17.36 -21.11
CA ALA A 463 -1.25 -16.40 -20.06
C ALA A 463 -0.87 -17.15 -18.77
N GLN A 464 -1.68 -18.14 -18.38
CA GLN A 464 -1.41 -18.99 -17.22
C GLN A 464 -0.07 -19.73 -17.31
N PHE A 465 0.25 -20.30 -18.48
CA PHE A 465 1.57 -20.89 -18.72
C PHE A 465 2.70 -19.86 -18.51
N LEU A 466 2.62 -18.67 -19.11
CA LEU A 466 3.64 -17.63 -18.91
C LEU A 466 3.75 -17.19 -17.44
N CYS A 467 2.63 -17.06 -16.73
CA CYS A 467 2.62 -16.78 -15.30
C CYS A 467 3.32 -17.89 -14.50
N SER A 468 3.09 -19.16 -14.83
CA SER A 468 3.76 -20.29 -14.17
C SER A 468 5.28 -20.33 -14.43
N VAL A 469 5.70 -19.94 -15.64
CA VAL A 469 7.11 -19.86 -16.07
C VAL A 469 7.85 -18.71 -15.39
N LEU A 470 7.26 -17.52 -15.36
CA LEU A 470 7.83 -16.33 -14.74
C LEU A 470 7.75 -16.41 -13.20
N GLY A 471 6.67 -16.99 -12.68
CA GLY A 471 6.34 -16.98 -11.26
C GLY A 471 5.92 -15.60 -10.77
N GLY A 472 5.81 -15.46 -9.46
CA GLY A 472 5.63 -14.17 -8.81
C GLY A 472 4.19 -13.69 -8.73
N ALA A 473 3.21 -14.62 -8.63
CA ALA A 473 1.83 -14.27 -8.29
C ALA A 473 1.71 -13.82 -6.82
N THR A 474 2.53 -14.44 -5.94
CA THR A 474 2.71 -14.08 -4.52
C THR A 474 4.20 -13.87 -4.22
N GLU A 475 4.53 -13.17 -3.14
CA GLU A 475 5.92 -12.86 -2.75
C GLU A 475 6.77 -14.12 -2.54
N ASP A 476 6.18 -15.18 -1.97
CA ASP A 476 6.85 -16.47 -1.73
C ASP A 476 7.04 -17.29 -3.02
N SER A 477 6.32 -16.94 -4.08
CA SER A 477 6.34 -17.64 -5.37
C SER A 477 7.24 -16.96 -6.40
N SER A 478 8.30 -16.23 -6.05
CA SER A 478 9.07 -15.41 -7.01
C SER A 478 10.08 -16.16 -7.90
N ILE A 479 10.08 -17.50 -7.91
CA ILE A 479 11.07 -18.32 -8.65
C ILE A 479 10.79 -18.29 -10.17
N SER A 480 11.73 -17.86 -11.00
CA SER A 480 11.60 -17.93 -12.47
C SER A 480 12.29 -19.17 -13.05
N PHE A 481 11.67 -19.82 -14.04
CA PHE A 481 12.25 -20.95 -14.77
C PHE A 481 13.02 -20.56 -16.05
N VAL A 482 13.06 -19.26 -16.36
CA VAL A 482 13.74 -18.70 -17.53
C VAL A 482 15.03 -18.00 -17.13
N SER A 483 15.98 -17.96 -18.07
CA SER A 483 17.17 -17.14 -17.93
C SER A 483 16.80 -15.65 -17.86
N ARG A 484 17.65 -14.85 -17.24
CA ARG A 484 17.42 -13.40 -17.14
C ARG A 484 17.34 -12.73 -18.51
N SER A 485 18.18 -13.13 -19.47
CA SER A 485 18.14 -12.61 -20.85
C SER A 485 16.77 -12.83 -21.48
N SER A 486 16.15 -13.97 -21.23
CA SER A 486 14.86 -14.31 -21.81
C SER A 486 13.69 -13.69 -21.04
N LEU A 487 13.85 -13.49 -19.73
CA LEU A 487 12.92 -12.68 -18.93
C LEU A 487 12.85 -11.24 -19.48
N VAL A 488 13.99 -10.62 -19.81
CA VAL A 488 14.04 -9.29 -20.46
C VAL A 488 13.32 -9.29 -21.81
N LEU A 489 13.53 -10.32 -22.64
CA LEU A 489 12.85 -10.43 -23.95
C LEU A 489 11.33 -10.63 -23.82
N ILE A 490 10.89 -11.43 -22.85
CA ILE A 490 9.48 -11.66 -22.55
C ILE A 490 8.81 -10.35 -22.12
N TYR A 491 9.37 -9.64 -21.16
CA TYR A 491 8.81 -8.38 -20.69
C TYR A 491 8.91 -7.25 -21.71
N ARG A 492 9.91 -7.26 -22.60
CA ARG A 492 9.96 -6.36 -23.77
C ARG A 492 8.76 -6.58 -24.69
N GLY A 493 8.46 -7.83 -25.05
CA GLY A 493 7.31 -8.11 -25.90
C GLY A 493 5.96 -7.89 -25.21
N ILE A 494 5.89 -7.97 -23.89
CA ILE A 494 4.72 -7.53 -23.11
C ILE A 494 4.57 -6.01 -23.18
N LEU A 495 5.67 -5.26 -23.02
CA LEU A 495 5.68 -3.81 -23.11
C LEU A 495 5.24 -3.31 -24.50
N GLU A 496 5.69 -3.95 -25.58
CA GLU A 496 5.23 -3.65 -26.96
C GLU A 496 3.70 -3.69 -27.09
N LYS A 497 3.08 -4.70 -26.47
CA LYS A 497 1.62 -4.88 -26.47
C LYS A 497 0.92 -3.77 -25.69
N LEU A 498 1.45 -3.39 -24.52
CA LEU A 498 0.93 -2.26 -23.73
C LEU A 498 1.06 -0.93 -24.49
N LEU A 499 2.23 -0.65 -25.08
CA LEU A 499 2.46 0.59 -25.83
C LEU A 499 1.57 0.68 -27.08
N SER A 500 1.33 -0.44 -27.78
CA SER A 500 0.38 -0.49 -28.90
C SER A 500 -1.04 -0.10 -28.48
N PHE A 501 -1.47 -0.52 -27.28
CA PHE A 501 -2.77 -0.16 -26.70
C PHE A 501 -2.88 1.32 -26.31
N ILE A 502 -1.83 1.88 -25.71
CA ILE A 502 -1.76 3.29 -25.30
C ILE A 502 -1.73 4.19 -26.54
N LYS A 503 -0.96 3.83 -27.58
CA LYS A 503 -0.88 4.57 -28.84
C LYS A 503 -2.24 4.71 -29.54
N GLN A 504 -3.10 3.69 -29.41
CA GLN A 504 -4.46 3.66 -29.97
C GLN A 504 -5.54 4.22 -29.02
N SER A 505 -5.14 4.90 -27.94
CA SER A 505 -6.06 5.55 -27.03
C SER A 505 -6.90 6.62 -27.74
N PRO A 506 -8.19 6.77 -27.41
CA PRO A 506 -9.01 7.87 -27.93
C PRO A 506 -8.60 9.24 -27.39
N TYR A 507 -7.80 9.28 -26.33
CA TYR A 507 -7.32 10.50 -25.68
C TYR A 507 -5.96 10.94 -26.24
N CYS A 508 -5.87 12.18 -26.71
CA CYS A 508 -4.66 12.73 -27.32
C CYS A 508 -3.49 12.74 -26.32
N SER A 509 -3.75 13.13 -25.06
CA SER A 509 -2.75 13.15 -23.99
C SER A 509 -2.10 11.79 -23.72
N VAL A 510 -2.90 10.72 -23.76
CA VAL A 510 -2.44 9.35 -23.53
C VAL A 510 -1.58 8.86 -24.71
N SER A 511 -2.00 9.16 -25.95
CA SER A 511 -1.24 8.83 -27.15
C SER A 511 0.10 9.60 -27.24
N ASP A 512 0.11 10.89 -26.91
CA ASP A 512 1.32 11.72 -26.88
C ASP A 512 2.30 11.27 -25.81
N THR A 513 1.78 10.85 -24.64
CA THR A 513 2.62 10.28 -23.59
C THR A 513 3.21 8.93 -24.00
N CYS A 514 2.52 8.14 -24.81
CA CYS A 514 3.10 6.94 -25.44
C CYS A 514 4.31 7.27 -26.31
N SER A 515 4.25 8.35 -27.09
CA SER A 515 5.37 8.80 -27.91
C SER A 515 6.56 9.22 -27.04
N SER A 516 6.30 9.88 -25.91
CA SER A 516 7.33 10.24 -24.93
C SER A 516 7.97 9.03 -24.26
N LEU A 517 7.18 8.01 -23.91
CA LEU A 517 7.66 6.72 -23.38
C LEU A 517 8.60 6.01 -24.35
N ILE A 518 8.26 5.99 -25.65
CA ILE A 518 9.08 5.39 -26.69
C ILE A 518 10.41 6.14 -26.84
N VAL A 519 10.37 7.47 -26.77
CA VAL A 519 11.57 8.32 -26.84
C VAL A 519 12.44 8.14 -25.59
N GLU A 520 11.89 7.99 -24.39
CA GLU A 520 12.70 7.77 -23.18
C GLU A 520 13.32 6.36 -23.14
N ALA A 521 12.75 5.42 -23.90
CA ALA A 521 13.26 4.05 -24.10
C ALA A 521 14.19 3.92 -25.33
N VAL A 522 15.05 4.92 -25.61
CA VAL A 522 15.95 5.02 -26.80
C VAL A 522 16.69 3.71 -27.15
N ASP A 523 17.06 2.92 -26.14
CA ASP A 523 17.83 1.67 -26.31
C ASP A 523 16.97 0.44 -26.71
N ILE A 524 15.66 0.65 -26.95
CA ILE A 524 14.67 -0.40 -27.18
C ILE A 524 13.92 -0.12 -28.48
N GLU A 525 14.26 -0.86 -29.54
CA GLU A 525 13.50 -0.82 -30.80
C GLU A 525 12.16 -1.56 -30.62
N PHE A 526 11.05 -0.89 -30.96
CA PHE A 526 9.69 -1.42 -30.83
C PHE A 526 9.01 -1.55 -32.21
N ASP A 527 8.45 -2.72 -32.53
CA ASP A 527 7.61 -2.92 -33.73
C ASP A 527 6.13 -2.71 -33.40
N LEU A 528 5.67 -1.46 -33.46
CA LEU A 528 4.29 -1.06 -33.15
C LEU A 528 3.35 -1.17 -34.36
N SER A 529 3.45 -2.25 -35.13
CA SER A 529 2.53 -2.51 -36.25
C SER A 529 1.09 -2.68 -35.75
N SER A 530 0.12 -2.14 -36.50
CA SER A 530 -1.31 -2.18 -36.13
C SER A 530 -1.84 -3.62 -36.20
N SER A 531 -1.81 -4.34 -35.08
CA SER A 531 -2.37 -5.69 -34.98
C SER A 531 -3.91 -5.65 -35.06
N VAL A 532 -4.50 -6.71 -35.62
CA VAL A 532 -5.94 -6.82 -35.92
C VAL A 532 -6.85 -6.85 -34.67
N ASP A 533 -6.31 -7.19 -33.48
CA ASP A 533 -7.06 -7.22 -32.20
C ASP A 533 -6.18 -6.80 -31.01
N VAL A 534 -6.05 -5.49 -30.81
CA VAL A 534 -5.16 -4.88 -29.79
C VAL A 534 -5.71 -5.10 -28.38
N ILE A 535 -7.03 -5.17 -28.22
CA ILE A 535 -7.68 -5.35 -26.91
C ILE A 535 -7.38 -6.74 -26.36
N ALA A 536 -7.56 -7.80 -27.18
CA ALA A 536 -7.25 -9.16 -26.75
C ALA A 536 -5.76 -9.30 -26.40
N ILE A 537 -4.87 -8.84 -27.29
CA ILE A 537 -3.41 -8.93 -27.10
C ILE A 537 -2.97 -8.21 -25.81
N THR A 538 -3.59 -7.08 -25.48
CA THR A 538 -3.27 -6.31 -24.26
C THR A 538 -3.88 -6.93 -23.02
N LYS A 539 -5.08 -7.53 -23.12
CA LYS A 539 -5.64 -8.32 -22.03
C LYS A 539 -4.70 -9.46 -21.64
N PHE A 540 -4.15 -10.17 -22.61
CA PHE A 540 -3.12 -11.18 -22.36
C PHE A 540 -1.89 -10.60 -21.65
N ALA A 541 -1.38 -9.45 -22.10
CA ALA A 541 -0.25 -8.78 -21.44
C ALA A 541 -0.56 -8.39 -19.99
N ALA A 542 -1.76 -7.87 -19.73
CA ALA A 542 -2.21 -7.50 -18.38
C ALA A 542 -2.38 -8.73 -17.46
N GLU A 543 -2.95 -9.83 -17.96
CA GLU A 543 -3.06 -11.11 -17.23
C GLU A 543 -1.68 -11.66 -16.85
N VAL A 544 -0.70 -11.57 -17.75
CA VAL A 544 0.68 -12.01 -17.47
C VAL A 544 1.33 -11.11 -16.42
N ILE A 545 1.16 -9.79 -16.48
CA ILE A 545 1.70 -8.89 -15.44
C ILE A 545 1.05 -9.17 -14.09
N ASP A 546 -0.27 -9.40 -14.05
CA ASP A 546 -0.99 -9.72 -12.81
C ASP A 546 -0.47 -11.00 -12.14
N GLY A 547 -0.27 -12.06 -12.94
CA GLY A 547 0.27 -13.32 -12.45
C GLY A 547 1.78 -13.35 -12.24
N SER A 548 2.50 -12.28 -12.62
CA SER A 548 3.96 -12.19 -12.54
C SER A 548 4.49 -10.89 -11.92
N LEU A 549 3.68 -10.26 -11.07
CA LEU A 549 3.99 -8.96 -10.46
C LEU A 549 5.31 -8.99 -9.68
N PHE A 550 5.52 -10.02 -8.86
CA PHE A 550 6.70 -10.12 -8.01
C PHE A 550 7.97 -10.54 -8.79
N SER A 551 7.84 -11.16 -9.96
CA SER A 551 9.02 -11.45 -10.81
C SER A 551 9.57 -10.20 -11.49
N LEU A 552 8.80 -9.12 -11.62
CA LEU A 552 9.33 -7.82 -12.09
C LEU A 552 10.48 -7.30 -11.21
N LYS A 553 10.58 -7.71 -9.94
CA LYS A 553 11.71 -7.38 -9.06
C LYS A 553 13.06 -7.87 -9.61
N SER A 554 13.08 -8.97 -10.38
CA SER A 554 14.33 -9.46 -10.99
C SER A 554 14.86 -8.56 -12.11
N LEU A 555 14.04 -7.61 -12.60
CA LEU A 555 14.41 -6.61 -13.59
C LEU A 555 14.97 -5.31 -12.99
N ASN A 556 15.21 -5.24 -11.68
CA ASN A 556 15.74 -4.04 -11.01
C ASN A 556 17.05 -3.49 -11.63
N GLN A 557 17.83 -4.33 -12.30
CA GLN A 557 19.06 -3.93 -12.99
C GLN A 557 18.82 -3.35 -14.40
N ASP A 558 17.67 -3.64 -15.01
CA ASP A 558 17.23 -3.14 -16.32
C ASP A 558 16.22 -2.00 -16.09
N ALA A 559 16.72 -0.92 -15.48
CA ALA A 559 15.88 0.13 -14.89
C ALA A 559 14.97 0.85 -15.89
N THR A 560 15.42 1.04 -17.13
CA THR A 560 14.64 1.68 -18.19
C THR A 560 13.40 0.84 -18.51
N LEU A 561 13.58 -0.44 -18.89
CA LEU A 561 12.50 -1.37 -19.20
C LEU A 561 11.47 -1.47 -18.07
N LEU A 562 11.94 -1.64 -16.83
CA LEU A 562 11.06 -1.77 -15.67
C LEU A 562 10.28 -0.47 -15.42
N SER A 563 10.93 0.70 -15.54
CA SER A 563 10.25 1.98 -15.37
C SER A 563 9.19 2.23 -16.44
N THR A 564 9.44 1.85 -17.70
CA THR A 564 8.48 1.99 -18.81
C THR A 564 7.30 1.05 -18.65
N ILE A 565 7.49 -0.18 -18.13
CA ILE A 565 6.40 -1.12 -17.82
C ILE A 565 5.49 -0.53 -16.74
N PHE A 566 6.04 -0.09 -15.60
CA PHE A 566 5.24 0.52 -14.54
C PHE A 566 4.49 1.75 -15.04
N SER A 567 5.17 2.64 -15.75
CA SER A 567 4.52 3.83 -16.32
C SER A 567 3.40 3.47 -17.27
N SER A 568 3.57 2.46 -18.13
CA SER A 568 2.53 1.99 -19.06
C SER A 568 1.31 1.44 -18.32
N VAL A 569 1.52 0.65 -17.26
CA VAL A 569 0.45 0.13 -16.39
C VAL A 569 -0.33 1.27 -15.74
N PHE A 570 0.35 2.26 -15.16
CA PHE A 570 -0.31 3.41 -14.53
C PHE A 570 -1.01 4.34 -15.54
N ILE A 571 -0.49 4.51 -16.76
CA ILE A 571 -1.15 5.30 -17.81
C ILE A 571 -2.44 4.62 -18.27
N ILE A 572 -2.46 3.28 -18.36
CA ILE A 572 -3.68 2.53 -18.66
C ILE A 572 -4.69 2.64 -17.49
N ASP A 573 -4.22 2.63 -16.23
CA ASP A 573 -5.09 2.90 -15.07
C ASP A 573 -5.68 4.32 -15.11
N LEU A 574 -4.86 5.32 -15.48
CA LEU A 574 -5.30 6.70 -15.66
C LEU A 574 -6.40 6.82 -16.74
N GLU A 575 -6.22 6.14 -17.88
CA GLU A 575 -7.23 6.09 -18.94
C GLU A 575 -8.57 5.50 -18.43
N SER A 576 -8.51 4.47 -17.58
CA SER A 576 -9.69 3.89 -16.92
C SER A 576 -10.44 4.92 -16.08
N ARG A 577 -9.69 5.70 -15.30
CA ARG A 577 -10.24 6.70 -14.40
C ARG A 577 -10.84 7.87 -15.17
N ILE A 578 -10.17 8.35 -16.23
CA ILE A 578 -10.70 9.38 -17.13
C ILE A 578 -12.00 8.89 -17.75
N SER A 579 -12.04 7.63 -18.23
CA SER A 579 -13.23 7.01 -18.83
C SER A 579 -14.44 6.99 -17.88
N SER A 580 -14.23 6.93 -16.57
CA SER A 580 -15.31 6.95 -15.57
C SER A 580 -15.99 8.32 -15.41
N VAL A 581 -15.30 9.40 -15.80
CA VAL A 581 -15.79 10.78 -15.70
C VAL A 581 -16.53 11.22 -16.97
N VAL A 582 -16.34 10.50 -18.09
CA VAL A 582 -16.95 10.85 -19.39
C VAL A 582 -18.41 10.39 -19.47
N ASP A 583 -19.34 11.31 -19.24
CA ASP A 583 -20.77 11.14 -19.57
C ASP A 583 -20.99 11.35 -21.09
N SER A 584 -20.45 10.46 -21.93
CA SER A 584 -20.59 10.63 -23.39
C SER A 584 -22.01 10.36 -23.87
N THR A 585 -22.62 11.32 -24.56
CA THR A 585 -23.94 11.18 -25.23
C THR A 585 -23.86 10.43 -26.57
N LEU A 586 -22.66 10.05 -27.02
CA LEU A 586 -22.39 9.46 -28.34
C LEU A 586 -22.15 7.92 -28.25
N ASN A 587 -23.04 7.14 -28.85
CA ASN A 587 -23.04 5.66 -28.76
C ASN A 587 -21.81 4.96 -29.34
N GLU A 588 -21.13 5.54 -30.34
CA GLU A 588 -19.99 4.92 -31.03
C GLU A 588 -18.69 4.96 -30.19
N PHE A 589 -18.52 6.01 -29.37
CA PHE A 589 -17.46 6.08 -28.36
C PHE A 589 -17.67 5.06 -27.24
N LYS A 590 -18.93 4.83 -26.83
CA LYS A 590 -19.28 3.89 -25.76
C LYS A 590 -18.90 2.44 -26.06
N GLU A 591 -19.10 1.96 -27.29
CA GLU A 591 -18.77 0.57 -27.64
C GLU A 591 -17.25 0.32 -27.65
N LYS A 592 -16.46 1.20 -28.30
CA LYS A 592 -14.98 1.10 -28.30
C LYS A 592 -14.39 1.24 -26.89
N GLN A 593 -14.99 2.09 -26.06
CA GLN A 593 -14.55 2.30 -24.67
C GLN A 593 -14.92 1.13 -23.75
N LYS A 594 -16.04 0.46 -24.00
CA LYS A 594 -16.46 -0.72 -23.22
C LYS A 594 -15.46 -1.87 -23.33
N ASP A 595 -14.91 -2.12 -24.51
CA ASP A 595 -13.92 -3.18 -24.69
C ASP A 595 -12.56 -2.81 -24.08
N ARG A 596 -12.16 -1.54 -24.13
CA ARG A 596 -10.96 -1.02 -23.45
C ARG A 596 -11.08 -1.08 -21.94
N ASN A 597 -12.27 -0.84 -21.39
CA ASN A 597 -12.54 -0.92 -19.95
C ASN A 597 -12.28 -2.32 -19.36
N ILE A 598 -12.40 -3.39 -20.16
CA ILE A 598 -12.07 -4.75 -19.71
C ILE A 598 -10.58 -4.83 -19.37
N VAL A 599 -9.71 -4.35 -20.27
CA VAL A 599 -8.25 -4.34 -20.06
C VAL A 599 -7.89 -3.42 -18.90
N CYS A 600 -8.49 -2.23 -18.87
CA CYS A 600 -8.29 -1.26 -17.80
C CYS A 600 -8.66 -1.82 -16.42
N GLY A 601 -9.75 -2.59 -16.31
CA GLY A 601 -10.14 -3.25 -15.06
C GLY A 601 -9.11 -4.26 -14.56
N PHE A 602 -8.46 -5.03 -15.45
CA PHE A 602 -7.35 -5.92 -15.07
C PHE A 602 -6.15 -5.12 -14.57
N VAL A 603 -5.78 -4.05 -15.28
CA VAL A 603 -4.66 -3.18 -14.89
C VAL A 603 -4.93 -2.48 -13.55
N HIS A 604 -6.16 -2.04 -13.31
CA HIS A 604 -6.54 -1.46 -12.02
C HIS A 604 -6.36 -2.45 -10.87
N ALA A 605 -6.74 -3.73 -11.08
CA ALA A 605 -6.53 -4.80 -10.11
C ALA A 605 -5.04 -5.03 -9.83
N VAL A 606 -4.18 -4.96 -10.86
CA VAL A 606 -2.72 -5.03 -10.72
C VAL A 606 -2.19 -3.88 -9.85
N CYS A 607 -2.59 -2.64 -10.15
CA CYS A 607 -2.19 -1.47 -9.36
C CYS A 607 -2.59 -1.61 -7.88
N SER A 608 -3.78 -2.15 -7.60
CA SER A 608 -4.26 -2.36 -6.22
C SER A 608 -3.42 -3.36 -5.41
N LYS A 609 -2.69 -4.29 -6.06
CA LYS A 609 -1.80 -5.26 -5.40
C LYS A 609 -0.42 -4.68 -5.08
N MET A 610 -0.02 -3.57 -5.73
CA MET A 610 1.27 -2.92 -5.53
C MET A 610 1.28 -2.07 -4.25
N ASN A 611 1.49 -2.71 -3.10
CA ASN A 611 1.54 -2.03 -1.80
C ASN A 611 2.88 -1.28 -1.56
N ASN A 612 2.94 -0.49 -0.49
CA ASN A 612 4.16 0.25 -0.11
C ASN A 612 5.37 -0.66 0.17
N HIS A 613 5.16 -1.93 0.55
CA HIS A 613 6.24 -2.90 0.73
C HIS A 613 6.85 -3.33 -0.61
N PHE A 614 6.01 -3.54 -1.63
CA PHE A 614 6.44 -3.83 -3.00
C PHE A 614 7.32 -2.70 -3.53
N TRP A 615 6.87 -1.44 -3.43
CA TRP A 615 7.63 -0.29 -3.93
C TRP A 615 8.95 -0.05 -3.19
N LYS A 616 8.99 -0.31 -1.88
CA LYS A 616 10.24 -0.28 -1.11
C LYS A 616 11.29 -1.29 -1.59
N SER A 617 10.87 -2.36 -2.25
CA SER A 617 11.77 -3.38 -2.80
C SER A 617 12.31 -3.06 -4.21
N ILE A 618 11.80 -1.99 -4.85
CA ILE A 618 12.22 -1.56 -6.19
C ILE A 618 13.34 -0.51 -6.09
N ASN A 619 14.27 -0.52 -7.07
CA ASN A 619 15.36 0.45 -7.12
C ASN A 619 14.85 1.91 -7.13
N TYR A 620 15.60 2.81 -6.51
CA TYR A 620 15.34 4.24 -6.48
C TYR A 620 15.22 4.83 -7.89
N ASP A 621 16.16 4.52 -8.79
CA ASP A 621 16.17 5.07 -10.16
C ASP A 621 14.91 4.72 -10.96
N VAL A 622 14.40 3.49 -10.78
CA VAL A 622 13.18 3.01 -11.44
C VAL A 622 11.97 3.81 -10.97
N ARG A 623 11.83 4.00 -9.65
CA ARG A 623 10.72 4.76 -9.07
C ARG A 623 10.76 6.23 -9.46
N LYS A 624 11.95 6.85 -9.43
CA LYS A 624 12.15 8.23 -9.86
C LYS A 624 11.79 8.42 -11.33
N SER A 625 12.22 7.50 -12.20
CA SER A 625 11.87 7.50 -13.64
C SER A 625 10.36 7.34 -13.85
N SER A 626 9.73 6.35 -13.20
CA SER A 626 8.28 6.16 -13.29
C SER A 626 7.49 7.36 -12.77
N ALA A 627 7.89 7.94 -11.64
CA ALA A 627 7.23 9.12 -11.08
C ALA A 627 7.32 10.34 -12.02
N LYS A 628 8.46 10.52 -12.69
CA LYS A 628 8.63 11.57 -13.70
C LYS A 628 7.68 11.39 -14.87
N ILE A 629 7.60 10.18 -15.43
CA ILE A 629 6.71 9.89 -16.55
C ILE A 629 5.24 10.10 -16.15
N LEU A 630 4.85 9.69 -14.94
CA LEU A 630 3.48 9.86 -14.46
C LEU A 630 3.13 11.33 -14.21
N ALA A 631 4.03 12.10 -13.61
CA ALA A 631 3.84 13.53 -13.46
C ALA A 631 3.67 14.22 -14.83
N GLN A 632 4.46 13.82 -15.84
CA GLN A 632 4.30 14.28 -17.22
C GLN A 632 2.98 13.84 -17.85
N SER A 633 2.53 12.61 -17.61
CA SER A 633 1.27 12.07 -18.12
C SER A 633 0.06 12.85 -17.57
N VAL A 634 0.05 13.11 -16.26
CA VAL A 634 -1.00 13.91 -15.60
C VAL A 634 -1.05 15.32 -16.18
N ARG A 635 0.12 15.95 -16.37
CA ARG A 635 0.21 17.27 -16.99
C ARG A 635 -0.38 17.29 -18.40
N SER A 636 -0.01 16.33 -19.23
CA SER A 636 -0.51 16.20 -20.59
C SER A 636 -2.04 16.07 -20.60
N VAL A 637 -2.62 15.27 -19.69
CA VAL A 637 -4.07 15.10 -19.57
C VAL A 637 -4.76 16.43 -19.25
N VAL A 638 -4.26 17.19 -18.27
CA VAL A 638 -4.85 18.48 -17.88
C VAL A 638 -4.73 19.53 -18.99
N GLN A 639 -3.69 19.48 -19.82
CA GLN A 639 -3.38 20.48 -20.84
C GLN A 639 -3.96 20.19 -22.25
N LEU A 640 -4.16 18.92 -22.60
CA LEU A 640 -4.51 18.51 -23.98
C LEU A 640 -5.95 18.02 -24.13
N GLU A 641 -6.63 17.59 -23.07
CA GLU A 641 -8.00 17.07 -23.16
C GLU A 641 -9.03 18.20 -23.09
N ASP A 642 -9.39 18.74 -24.26
CA ASP A 642 -10.34 19.86 -24.40
C ASP A 642 -11.83 19.42 -24.40
N ASP A 643 -12.12 18.15 -24.66
CA ASP A 643 -13.49 17.61 -24.80
C ASP A 643 -14.19 17.26 -23.46
N LEU A 644 -13.48 17.36 -22.34
CA LEU A 644 -13.96 16.94 -21.01
C LEU A 644 -14.31 18.13 -20.13
N GLN A 645 -15.25 17.93 -19.19
CA GLN A 645 -15.61 18.94 -18.19
C GLN A 645 -14.39 19.29 -17.31
N PRO A 646 -13.84 20.52 -17.40
CA PRO A 646 -12.53 20.82 -16.81
C PRO A 646 -12.45 20.64 -15.28
N CYS A 647 -13.50 20.98 -14.54
CA CYS A 647 -13.52 20.83 -13.08
C CYS A 647 -13.43 19.36 -12.65
N GLN A 648 -14.12 18.45 -13.35
CA GLN A 648 -14.15 17.04 -12.98
C GLN A 648 -12.82 16.35 -13.30
N LEU A 649 -12.22 16.71 -14.44
CA LEU A 649 -10.91 16.19 -14.85
C LEU A 649 -9.81 16.61 -13.86
N THR A 650 -9.77 17.89 -13.50
CA THR A 650 -8.77 18.42 -12.56
C THR A 650 -8.92 17.82 -11.16
N LEU A 651 -10.16 17.64 -10.66
CA LEU A 651 -10.43 16.95 -9.40
C LEU A 651 -10.01 15.47 -9.41
N LEU A 652 -10.19 14.77 -10.54
CA LEU A 652 -9.78 13.39 -10.74
C LEU A 652 -8.25 13.28 -10.69
N CYS A 653 -7.54 14.06 -11.50
CA CYS A 653 -6.07 14.08 -11.51
C CYS A 653 -5.52 14.42 -10.12
N ALA A 654 -6.13 15.39 -9.42
CA ALA A 654 -5.75 15.73 -8.06
C ALA A 654 -6.09 14.64 -7.02
N SER A 655 -7.11 13.80 -7.27
CA SER A 655 -7.41 12.64 -6.42
C SER A 655 -6.39 11.52 -6.56
N TRP A 656 -5.83 11.36 -7.75
CA TRP A 656 -4.90 10.27 -8.06
C TRP A 656 -3.48 10.57 -7.62
N MET A 657 -3.06 11.84 -7.66
CA MET A 657 -1.69 12.22 -7.32
C MET A 657 -1.24 11.77 -5.91
N PRO A 658 -2.07 11.85 -4.84
CA PRO A 658 -1.73 11.28 -3.54
C PRO A 658 -1.46 9.76 -3.57
N GLU A 659 -2.23 8.98 -4.35
CA GLU A 659 -2.02 7.53 -4.51
C GLU A 659 -0.68 7.24 -5.20
N VAL A 660 -0.34 8.05 -6.22
CA VAL A 660 0.94 7.95 -6.94
C VAL A 660 2.12 8.31 -6.03
N LEU A 661 1.97 9.34 -5.19
CA LEU A 661 3.00 9.74 -4.23
C LEU A 661 3.20 8.68 -3.16
N GLU A 662 2.11 8.16 -2.55
CA GLU A 662 2.22 7.08 -1.56
C GLU A 662 2.94 5.85 -2.12
N SER A 663 2.74 5.56 -3.40
CA SER A 663 3.37 4.44 -4.09
C SER A 663 4.85 4.68 -4.42
N LEU A 664 5.22 5.89 -4.88
CA LEU A 664 6.53 6.13 -5.49
C LEU A 664 7.52 6.92 -4.63
N SER A 665 7.07 7.68 -3.62
CA SER A 665 7.95 8.41 -2.72
C SER A 665 8.38 7.56 -1.51
N LEU A 666 9.65 7.67 -1.10
CA LEU A 666 10.14 7.08 0.16
C LEU A 666 10.21 8.08 1.28
N ASP A 667 10.57 9.30 0.94
CA ASP A 667 10.83 10.39 1.86
C ASP A 667 10.16 11.68 1.36
N GLN A 668 10.21 12.68 2.24
CA GLN A 668 9.62 13.99 1.98
C GLN A 668 10.31 14.70 0.80
N THR A 669 11.60 14.41 0.55
CA THR A 669 12.35 14.99 -0.56
C THR A 669 11.92 14.43 -1.92
N ASP A 670 11.63 13.14 -2.02
CA ASP A 670 11.08 12.53 -3.23
C ASP A 670 9.69 13.08 -3.56
N GLU A 671 8.88 13.32 -2.52
CA GLU A 671 7.57 13.92 -2.67
C GLU A 671 7.66 15.35 -3.24
N GLU A 672 8.56 16.16 -2.68
CA GLU A 672 8.84 17.53 -3.16
C GLU A 672 9.40 17.54 -4.59
N ASP A 673 10.30 16.61 -4.92
CA ASP A 673 10.84 16.43 -6.28
C ASP A 673 9.71 16.16 -7.28
N ILE A 674 8.79 15.24 -6.98
CA ILE A 674 7.66 14.88 -7.86
C ILE A 674 6.67 16.04 -7.99
N CYS A 675 6.34 16.72 -6.89
CA CYS A 675 5.54 17.96 -6.93
C CYS A 675 6.23 19.03 -7.81
N GLY A 676 7.55 19.14 -7.74
CA GLY A 676 8.34 20.02 -8.62
C GLY A 676 8.25 19.64 -10.11
N LEU A 677 8.08 18.35 -10.44
CA LEU A 677 7.87 17.90 -11.83
C LEU A 677 6.51 18.35 -12.38
N LEU A 678 5.47 18.37 -11.53
CA LEU A 678 4.18 18.96 -11.90
C LEU A 678 4.34 20.46 -12.21
N LEU A 679 5.19 21.18 -11.49
CA LEU A 679 5.32 22.63 -11.64
C LEU A 679 6.27 23.11 -12.76
N ARG A 680 6.90 22.22 -13.54
CA ARG A 680 7.81 22.64 -14.63
C ARG A 680 7.11 23.49 -15.69
N GLU A 681 7.87 24.38 -16.31
CA GLU A 681 7.45 25.19 -17.45
C GLU A 681 7.12 24.30 -18.67
N SER A 682 6.07 24.66 -19.41
CA SER A 682 5.68 24.15 -20.73
C SER A 682 5.23 25.32 -21.61
N ASP A 683 4.97 25.04 -22.89
CA ASP A 683 4.59 26.07 -23.87
C ASP A 683 3.33 26.87 -23.48
N VAL A 684 2.51 26.32 -22.59
CA VAL A 684 1.19 26.86 -22.21
C VAL A 684 1.12 27.26 -20.73
N TRP A 685 2.08 26.83 -19.90
CA TRP A 685 2.12 27.07 -18.45
C TRP A 685 3.55 27.32 -17.95
N PRO A 686 3.83 28.35 -17.14
CA PRO A 686 2.90 29.37 -16.65
C PRO A 686 2.56 30.45 -17.68
N MET A 687 1.56 31.28 -17.39
CA MET A 687 1.09 32.38 -18.25
C MET A 687 1.83 33.69 -17.95
N TRP A 688 1.99 34.02 -16.66
CA TRP A 688 2.39 35.36 -16.22
C TRP A 688 3.85 35.44 -15.79
N ILE A 689 4.37 34.42 -15.11
CA ILE A 689 5.72 34.46 -14.52
C ILE A 689 6.54 33.25 -14.96
N SER A 690 7.75 33.46 -15.48
CA SER A 690 8.65 32.35 -15.79
C SER A 690 9.34 31.82 -14.53
N PRO A 691 9.21 30.52 -14.19
CA PRO A 691 9.79 29.93 -12.98
C PRO A 691 11.32 29.94 -12.96
N SER A 692 11.95 29.96 -14.14
CA SER A 692 13.39 29.75 -14.31
C SER A 692 14.20 31.05 -14.22
N SER A 693 13.61 32.18 -14.62
CA SER A 693 14.22 33.51 -14.56
C SER A 693 13.54 34.46 -13.56
N LEU A 694 12.37 34.08 -13.00
CA LEU A 694 11.48 34.97 -12.24
C LEU A 694 11.13 36.25 -13.01
N THR A 695 11.25 36.23 -14.34
CA THR A 695 10.88 37.36 -15.19
C THR A 695 9.42 37.26 -15.56
N ILE A 696 8.77 38.41 -15.62
CA ILE A 696 7.41 38.56 -16.10
C ILE A 696 7.38 38.22 -17.60
N ILE A 697 6.45 37.35 -17.99
CA ILE A 697 6.28 36.92 -19.37
C ILE A 697 5.51 38.01 -20.10
N ASN A 698 6.13 38.61 -21.11
CA ASN A 698 5.45 39.59 -21.94
C ASN A 698 4.45 38.87 -22.87
N THR A 699 3.16 39.13 -22.68
CA THR A 699 2.07 38.53 -23.47
C THR A 699 1.69 39.36 -24.70
N HIS A 700 2.28 40.55 -24.89
CA HIS A 700 1.89 41.53 -25.91
C HIS A 700 2.21 41.13 -27.36
N ASP A 701 3.21 40.27 -27.60
CA ASP A 701 3.59 39.82 -28.95
C ASP A 701 2.78 38.60 -29.47
N VAL A 702 1.84 38.08 -28.67
CA VAL A 702 1.10 36.84 -28.96
C VAL A 702 -0.26 37.18 -29.60
N PRO A 703 -0.63 36.56 -30.74
CA PRO A 703 -1.95 36.77 -31.34
C PRO A 703 -3.11 36.47 -30.37
N ALA A 704 -4.16 37.29 -30.36
CA ALA A 704 -5.29 37.20 -29.42
C ALA A 704 -5.88 35.78 -29.29
N HIS A 705 -6.11 35.07 -30.41
CA HIS A 705 -6.63 33.70 -30.40
C HIS A 705 -5.69 32.66 -29.75
N VAL A 706 -4.37 32.88 -29.79
CA VAL A 706 -3.38 32.04 -29.10
C VAL A 706 -3.33 32.40 -27.62
N CYS A 707 -3.53 33.68 -27.29
CA CYS A 707 -3.63 34.15 -25.92
C CYS A 707 -4.85 33.54 -25.20
N ASP A 708 -6.04 33.57 -25.81
CA ASP A 708 -7.27 32.98 -25.24
C ASP A 708 -7.14 31.47 -24.99
N LEU A 709 -6.53 30.75 -25.94
CA LEU A 709 -6.26 29.32 -25.79
C LEU A 709 -5.26 29.05 -24.66
N ARG A 710 -4.24 29.90 -24.50
CA ARG A 710 -3.26 29.78 -23.42
C ARG A 710 -3.88 30.12 -22.06
N THR A 711 -4.71 31.15 -21.99
CA THR A 711 -5.45 31.55 -20.78
C THR A 711 -6.36 30.44 -20.29
N SER A 712 -7.18 29.86 -21.18
CA SER A 712 -8.09 28.77 -20.80
C SER A 712 -7.34 27.53 -20.29
N LYS A 713 -6.23 27.15 -20.93
CA LYS A 713 -5.40 26.02 -20.49
C LYS A 713 -4.64 26.30 -19.19
N SER A 714 -4.16 27.52 -19.01
CA SER A 714 -3.53 27.96 -17.75
C SER A 714 -4.55 27.95 -16.60
N GLN A 715 -5.77 28.46 -16.80
CA GLN A 715 -6.84 28.41 -15.81
C GLN A 715 -7.19 26.97 -15.39
N ARG A 716 -7.26 26.03 -16.34
CA ARG A 716 -7.44 24.61 -16.01
C ARG A 716 -6.29 24.05 -15.19
N TYR A 717 -5.06 24.46 -15.50
CA TYR A 717 -3.89 24.05 -14.74
C TYR A 717 -3.90 24.62 -13.32
N VAL A 718 -4.29 25.89 -13.14
CA VAL A 718 -4.51 26.50 -11.81
C VAL A 718 -5.59 25.73 -11.03
N SER A 719 -6.71 25.39 -11.66
CA SER A 719 -7.75 24.55 -11.05
C SER A 719 -7.22 23.21 -10.55
N PHE A 720 -6.32 22.59 -11.31
CA PHE A 720 -5.63 21.36 -10.91
C PHE A 720 -4.72 21.58 -9.70
N ILE A 721 -3.90 22.63 -9.70
CA ILE A 721 -3.02 22.97 -8.58
C ILE A 721 -3.82 23.31 -7.31
N ASP A 722 -4.92 24.07 -7.43
CA ASP A 722 -5.82 24.40 -6.33
C ASP A 722 -6.46 23.14 -5.74
N SER A 723 -6.92 22.23 -6.60
CA SER A 723 -7.43 20.91 -6.21
C SER A 723 -6.37 20.03 -5.52
N LEU A 724 -5.09 20.17 -5.87
CA LEU A 724 -3.99 19.49 -5.18
C LEU A 724 -3.70 20.14 -3.82
N ILE A 725 -3.70 21.47 -3.74
CA ILE A 725 -3.49 22.23 -2.51
C ILE A 725 -4.55 21.86 -1.47
N THR A 726 -5.81 21.76 -1.87
CA THR A 726 -6.91 21.38 -0.98
C THR A 726 -6.78 19.95 -0.46
N LYS A 727 -6.20 19.01 -1.23
CA LYS A 727 -6.05 17.60 -0.82
C LYS A 727 -4.77 17.30 -0.06
N MET A 728 -3.65 17.88 -0.47
CA MET A 728 -2.32 17.56 0.06
C MET A 728 -1.79 18.63 1.04
N GLY A 729 -2.40 19.80 1.05
CA GLY A 729 -2.00 20.95 1.85
C GLY A 729 -1.03 21.89 1.12
N ILE A 730 -1.24 23.19 1.32
CA ILE A 730 -0.49 24.26 0.65
C ILE A 730 1.01 24.27 0.96
N HIS A 731 1.42 23.79 2.14
CA HIS A 731 2.83 23.75 2.56
C HIS A 731 3.74 22.98 1.58
N ARG A 732 3.21 21.96 0.89
CA ARG A 732 3.98 21.11 -0.05
C ARG A 732 4.28 21.79 -1.39
N PHE A 733 3.50 22.81 -1.75
CA PHE A 733 3.60 23.51 -3.05
C PHE A 733 4.17 24.91 -2.95
N VAL A 734 4.30 25.44 -1.74
CA VAL A 734 4.73 26.81 -1.48
C VAL A 734 6.11 26.86 -0.81
N VAL A 735 6.55 25.76 -0.19
CA VAL A 735 7.83 25.67 0.53
C VAL A 735 8.73 24.68 -0.17
N GLY A 736 9.43 25.14 -1.21
CA GLY A 736 10.48 24.33 -1.85
C GLY A 736 11.71 24.25 -0.96
N HIS A 737 12.10 23.05 -0.51
CA HIS A 737 13.38 22.82 0.16
C HIS A 737 14.48 22.71 -0.91
N LYS A 738 15.31 23.73 -1.05
CA LYS A 738 16.61 23.62 -1.73
C LYS A 738 17.72 24.04 -0.77
N ASP A 739 18.81 23.27 -0.77
CA ASP A 739 20.01 23.43 0.07
C ASP A 739 20.76 24.78 -0.08
N ASN A 740 20.30 25.70 -0.92
CA ASN A 740 20.88 27.03 -1.09
C ASN A 740 19.82 28.12 -0.92
N GLY A 741 19.43 28.40 0.33
CA GLY A 741 18.73 29.62 0.75
C GLY A 741 17.28 29.79 0.24
N LEU A 742 16.34 29.95 1.17
CA LEU A 742 14.93 30.36 0.99
C LEU A 742 14.70 31.29 -0.24
N SER A 743 13.73 31.14 -1.16
CA SER A 743 12.60 30.21 -1.36
C SER A 743 12.09 30.29 -2.83
N PRO A 744 11.88 29.20 -3.62
CA PRO A 744 11.56 29.35 -5.05
C PRO A 744 10.19 28.80 -5.49
N GLN A 745 9.09 29.12 -4.78
CA GLN A 745 7.71 28.90 -5.26
C GLN A 745 6.79 30.14 -5.07
N ALA A 746 7.33 31.29 -4.66
CA ALA A 746 6.58 32.55 -4.61
C ALA A 746 5.96 32.92 -5.97
N TRP A 747 6.65 32.59 -7.06
CA TRP A 747 6.13 32.75 -8.43
C TRP A 747 4.83 31.98 -8.66
N LEU A 748 4.66 30.80 -8.07
CA LEU A 748 3.44 29.99 -8.23
C LEU A 748 2.26 30.67 -7.55
N SER A 749 2.49 31.24 -6.37
CA SER A 749 1.46 31.99 -5.66
C SER A 749 1.07 33.25 -6.44
N ALA A 750 2.05 33.97 -6.99
CA ALA A 750 1.80 35.13 -7.83
C ALA A 750 1.07 34.75 -9.14
N GLU A 751 1.42 33.64 -9.79
CA GLU A 751 0.73 33.11 -10.98
C GLU A 751 -0.75 32.83 -10.69
N ILE A 752 -1.05 32.11 -9.60
CA ILE A 752 -2.43 31.79 -9.19
C ILE A 752 -3.20 33.07 -8.86
N LEU A 753 -2.56 34.03 -8.17
CA LEU A 753 -3.19 35.31 -7.83
C LEU A 753 -3.53 36.15 -9.08
N CYS A 754 -2.66 36.15 -10.09
CA CYS A 754 -2.90 36.87 -11.35
C CYS A 754 -3.99 36.19 -12.21
N THR A 755 -4.12 34.86 -12.19
CA THR A 755 -5.19 34.15 -12.91
C THR A 755 -6.58 34.50 -12.40
N TRP A 756 -6.73 34.82 -11.11
CA TRP A 756 -7.95 35.29 -10.43
C TRP A 756 -9.11 34.30 -10.34
N GLU A 757 -9.58 33.78 -11.48
CA GLU A 757 -10.71 32.86 -11.60
C GLU A 757 -10.34 31.63 -12.45
N TRP A 758 -10.84 30.47 -12.02
CA TRP A 758 -10.65 29.20 -12.72
C TRP A 758 -11.87 28.28 -12.55
N PRO A 759 -11.97 27.21 -13.34
CA PRO A 759 -13.09 26.27 -13.22
C PRO A 759 -13.17 25.67 -11.81
N GLY A 760 -14.20 26.00 -11.04
CA GLY A 760 -14.44 25.43 -9.71
C GLY A 760 -13.87 26.23 -8.52
N GLY A 761 -13.24 27.39 -8.75
CA GLY A 761 -12.73 28.24 -7.66
C GLY A 761 -12.24 29.62 -8.11
N SER A 762 -11.90 30.45 -7.13
CA SER A 762 -11.26 31.75 -7.35
C SER A 762 -10.24 32.05 -6.27
N VAL A 763 -9.44 33.09 -6.49
CA VAL A 763 -8.49 33.60 -5.50
C VAL A 763 -9.17 33.89 -4.16
N GLN A 764 -10.29 34.60 -4.17
CA GLN A 764 -11.00 35.00 -2.95
C GLN A 764 -11.64 33.82 -2.21
N THR A 765 -12.13 32.82 -2.96
CA THR A 765 -12.90 31.71 -2.38
C THR A 765 -12.04 30.52 -1.95
N SER A 766 -10.91 30.28 -2.62
CA SER A 766 -10.10 29.07 -2.44
C SER A 766 -8.66 29.37 -1.99
N PHE A 767 -7.85 29.99 -2.86
CA PHE A 767 -6.40 30.08 -2.65
C PHE A 767 -6.00 31.08 -1.55
N LEU A 768 -6.58 32.28 -1.52
CA LEU A 768 -6.21 33.32 -0.56
C LEU A 768 -6.58 32.94 0.90
N PRO A 769 -7.77 32.37 1.19
CA PRO A 769 -8.05 31.81 2.51
C PRO A 769 -7.07 30.70 2.91
N ALA A 770 -6.68 29.83 1.97
CA ALA A 770 -5.71 28.76 2.23
C ALA A 770 -4.32 29.34 2.58
N LEU A 771 -3.85 30.35 1.83
CA LEU A 771 -2.59 31.06 2.08
C LEU A 771 -2.59 31.77 3.44
N VAL A 772 -3.66 32.48 3.78
CA VAL A 772 -3.83 33.16 5.08
C VAL A 772 -3.82 32.14 6.22
N SER A 773 -4.55 31.03 6.09
CA SER A 773 -4.58 29.97 7.10
C SER A 773 -3.17 29.35 7.33
N TYR A 774 -2.39 29.24 6.26
CA TYR A 774 -1.05 28.72 6.31
C TYR A 774 -0.08 29.67 6.99
N CYS A 775 -0.08 30.94 6.61
CA CYS A 775 0.75 31.97 7.26
C CYS A 775 0.44 32.14 8.75
N LYS A 776 -0.81 31.93 9.17
CA LYS A 776 -1.20 31.94 10.60
C LYS A 776 -0.65 30.74 11.38
N SER A 777 -0.44 29.59 10.74
CA SER A 777 0.06 28.38 11.43
C SER A 777 1.58 28.31 11.50
N GLU A 778 2.31 28.86 10.51
CA GLU A 778 3.78 28.88 10.47
C GLU A 778 4.33 30.31 10.28
N PRO A 779 4.45 31.12 11.35
CA PRO A 779 4.87 32.53 11.26
C PRO A 779 6.35 32.72 10.86
N ALA A 780 7.16 31.66 10.87
CA ALA A 780 8.58 31.69 10.52
C ALA A 780 8.87 31.88 9.01
N LYS A 781 7.83 32.04 8.17
CA LYS A 781 7.92 32.14 6.70
C LYS A 781 7.49 33.51 6.15
N ALA A 782 7.69 34.59 6.93
CA ALA A 782 7.41 35.97 6.52
C ALA A 782 8.11 36.36 5.20
N ASP A 783 9.29 35.77 4.93
CA ASP A 783 10.05 35.99 3.68
C ASP A 783 9.25 35.64 2.43
N LEU A 784 8.41 34.59 2.47
CA LEU A 784 7.59 34.18 1.33
C LEU A 784 6.61 35.27 0.89
N LEU A 785 5.90 35.88 1.84
CA LEU A 785 4.92 36.94 1.53
C LEU A 785 5.61 38.16 0.94
N ASN A 786 6.81 38.49 1.43
CA ASN A 786 7.63 39.56 0.88
C ASN A 786 8.07 39.26 -0.56
N PHE A 787 8.47 38.02 -0.87
CA PHE A 787 8.81 37.62 -2.24
C PHE A 787 7.58 37.64 -3.17
N ILE A 788 6.41 37.20 -2.71
CA ILE A 788 5.17 37.29 -3.51
C ILE A 788 4.84 38.75 -3.80
N PHE A 789 4.89 39.61 -2.77
CA PHE A 789 4.67 41.05 -2.91
C PHE A 789 5.65 41.69 -3.89
N GLU A 790 6.93 41.32 -3.83
CA GLU A 790 7.96 41.82 -4.76
C GLU A 790 7.70 41.39 -6.21
N ILE A 791 7.34 40.12 -6.44
CA ILE A 791 7.01 39.63 -7.79
C ILE A 791 5.80 40.36 -8.36
N LEU A 792 4.72 40.49 -7.57
CA LEU A 792 3.51 41.18 -8.00
C LEU A 792 3.75 42.68 -8.24
N LEU A 793 4.53 43.34 -7.39
CA LEU A 793 4.90 44.75 -7.57
C LEU A 793 5.71 44.93 -8.86
N ASN A 794 6.75 44.12 -9.08
CA ASN A 794 7.53 44.21 -10.32
C ASN A 794 6.65 43.89 -11.56
N GLY A 795 5.70 42.96 -11.46
CA GLY A 795 4.73 42.64 -12.51
C GLY A 795 3.87 43.82 -12.92
N ALA A 796 3.23 44.46 -11.94
CA ALA A 796 2.39 45.63 -12.17
C ALA A 796 3.19 46.82 -12.75
N LEU A 797 4.47 46.95 -12.39
CA LEU A 797 5.34 47.99 -12.93
C LEU A 797 5.76 47.77 -14.39
N VAL A 798 5.82 46.52 -14.85
CA VAL A 798 6.17 46.16 -16.24
C VAL A 798 4.96 46.24 -17.16
N HIS A 799 3.79 45.80 -16.71
CA HIS A 799 2.56 45.82 -17.53
C HIS A 799 1.84 47.18 -17.54
N GLY A 800 2.18 48.11 -16.65
CA GLY A 800 1.59 49.45 -16.61
C GLY A 800 2.03 50.43 -17.72
N GLU A 801 2.81 49.98 -18.73
CA GLU A 801 3.35 50.84 -19.79
C GLU A 801 2.34 51.20 -20.89
N ASP A 802 1.44 50.30 -21.28
CA ASP A 802 0.96 50.31 -22.68
C ASP A 802 -0.56 50.40 -22.95
N GLU A 803 -1.43 50.54 -21.96
CA GLU A 803 -2.87 50.76 -22.25
C GLU A 803 -3.26 52.25 -22.20
N GLU A 804 -3.18 52.92 -23.36
CA GLU A 804 -3.77 54.26 -23.55
C GLU A 804 -5.30 54.27 -23.30
N ASP A 805 -5.94 53.09 -23.30
CA ASP A 805 -7.38 52.88 -23.06
C ASP A 805 -7.74 52.76 -21.56
N GLU A 806 -6.79 52.58 -20.63
CA GLU A 806 -7.06 52.48 -19.17
C GLU A 806 -7.35 53.83 -18.47
N ARG A 807 -7.35 54.94 -19.22
CA ARG A 807 -7.73 56.25 -18.66
C ARG A 807 -9.16 56.27 -18.13
N GLU A 808 -10.03 55.39 -18.61
CA GLU A 808 -11.43 55.34 -18.19
C GLU A 808 -11.64 54.53 -16.88
N SER A 809 -10.78 53.57 -16.52
CA SER A 809 -10.95 52.76 -15.30
C SER A 809 -10.28 53.34 -14.05
N SER A 810 -9.17 54.08 -14.22
CA SER A 810 -8.44 54.76 -13.14
C SER A 810 -9.20 55.93 -12.51
N GLU A 811 -10.19 56.47 -13.21
CA GLU A 811 -11.04 57.59 -12.76
C GLU A 811 -11.96 57.20 -11.58
N HIS A 812 -12.20 55.91 -11.29
CA HIS A 812 -13.29 55.47 -10.40
C HIS A 812 -12.90 54.97 -8.99
N MET A 813 -11.63 54.63 -8.71
CA MET A 813 -11.30 53.83 -7.51
C MET A 813 -10.57 54.56 -6.38
N TRP A 814 -11.21 55.53 -5.71
CA TRP A 814 -10.62 56.12 -4.49
C TRP A 814 -11.48 56.01 -3.22
N VAL A 815 -12.69 55.45 -3.32
CA VAL A 815 -13.61 55.45 -2.17
C VAL A 815 -13.98 54.06 -1.66
N GLU A 816 -13.91 52.99 -2.46
CA GLU A 816 -14.27 51.64 -1.99
C GLU A 816 -13.32 50.55 -2.50
N LEU A 817 -12.04 50.63 -2.13
CA LEU A 817 -11.04 49.60 -2.47
C LEU A 817 -11.38 48.21 -1.91
N ASN A 818 -12.31 48.10 -0.96
CA ASN A 818 -12.72 46.83 -0.35
C ASN A 818 -13.90 46.15 -1.05
N ASN A 819 -14.71 46.88 -1.82
CA ASN A 819 -15.91 46.34 -2.47
C ASN A 819 -15.75 46.20 -4.00
N HIS A 820 -14.74 46.86 -4.60
CA HIS A 820 -14.56 46.96 -6.06
C HIS A 820 -13.23 46.37 -6.59
N ILE A 821 -12.59 45.43 -5.88
CA ILE A 821 -11.31 44.82 -6.33
C ILE A 821 -11.47 44.09 -7.67
N GLU A 822 -12.67 43.60 -7.98
CA GLU A 822 -12.98 42.92 -9.26
C GLU A 822 -12.92 43.85 -10.48
N ASP A 823 -13.07 45.16 -10.29
CA ASP A 823 -13.11 46.15 -11.37
C ASP A 823 -11.70 46.50 -11.91
N VAL A 824 -10.63 46.06 -11.21
CA VAL A 824 -9.24 46.22 -11.64
C VAL A 824 -8.95 45.24 -12.79
N GLN A 825 -8.74 45.78 -14.00
CA GLN A 825 -8.46 44.97 -15.19
C GLN A 825 -7.03 44.40 -15.19
N GLU A 826 -6.03 45.17 -14.73
CA GLU A 826 -4.64 44.74 -14.70
C GLU A 826 -4.40 43.60 -13.67
N PRO A 827 -4.00 42.39 -14.12
CA PRO A 827 -3.95 41.20 -13.26
C PRO A 827 -2.99 41.30 -12.07
N PHE A 828 -1.81 41.90 -12.23
CA PHE A 828 -0.80 41.98 -11.18
C PHE A 828 -1.19 43.00 -10.09
N LEU A 829 -1.73 44.15 -10.47
CA LEU A 829 -2.23 45.19 -9.58
C LEU A 829 -3.44 44.68 -8.79
N ARG A 830 -4.39 43.99 -9.46
CA ARG A 830 -5.53 43.36 -8.78
C ARG A 830 -5.07 42.36 -7.72
N ALA A 831 -4.15 41.48 -8.09
CA ALA A 831 -3.55 40.49 -7.19
C ALA A 831 -2.84 41.17 -6.00
N LEU A 832 -2.05 42.21 -6.26
CA LEU A 832 -1.28 42.95 -5.27
C LEU A 832 -2.17 43.66 -4.25
N VAL A 833 -3.20 44.37 -4.72
CA VAL A 833 -4.19 45.08 -3.89
C VAL A 833 -4.99 44.07 -3.03
N SER A 834 -5.44 42.98 -3.64
CA SER A 834 -6.18 41.92 -2.94
C SER A 834 -5.35 41.26 -1.83
N LEU A 835 -4.10 40.89 -2.14
CA LEU A 835 -3.17 40.28 -1.19
C LEU A 835 -2.89 41.23 -0.01
N THR A 836 -2.46 42.46 -0.30
CA THR A 836 -2.10 43.43 0.74
C THR A 836 -3.29 43.80 1.63
N SER A 837 -4.46 44.08 1.05
CA SER A 837 -5.69 44.36 1.80
C SER A 837 -6.04 43.21 2.74
N THR A 838 -5.96 41.97 2.26
CA THR A 838 -6.28 40.78 3.06
C THR A 838 -5.26 40.54 4.18
N LEU A 839 -3.97 40.72 3.92
CA LEU A 839 -2.91 40.54 4.92
C LEU A 839 -3.03 41.52 6.10
N PHE A 840 -3.42 42.78 5.85
CA PHE A 840 -3.66 43.75 6.91
C PHE A 840 -5.01 43.53 7.62
N LYS A 841 -6.10 43.21 6.89
CA LYS A 841 -7.40 42.87 7.51
C LYS A 841 -7.28 41.70 8.48
N GLU A 842 -6.51 40.67 8.11
CA GLU A 842 -6.32 39.46 8.90
C GLU A 842 -5.21 39.60 9.98
N ASN A 843 -4.63 40.80 10.14
CA ASN A 843 -3.55 41.13 11.09
C ASN A 843 -2.28 40.25 10.95
N ILE A 844 -1.98 39.78 9.74
CA ILE A 844 -0.74 39.04 9.43
C ILE A 844 0.41 40.03 9.26
N TRP A 845 0.24 41.05 8.41
CA TRP A 845 1.19 42.16 8.28
C TRP A 845 0.90 43.25 9.31
N ARG A 846 1.96 43.80 9.90
CA ARG A 846 1.93 44.85 10.91
C ARG A 846 2.75 46.05 10.44
N GLU A 847 3.10 46.93 11.38
CA GLU A 847 3.84 48.17 11.09
C GLU A 847 5.20 47.92 10.44
N GLU A 848 5.94 46.88 10.86
CA GLU A 848 7.27 46.56 10.33
C GLU A 848 7.22 46.16 8.85
N GLU A 849 6.26 45.29 8.47
CA GLU A 849 6.07 44.87 7.09
C GLU A 849 5.48 46.00 6.23
N ALA A 850 4.60 46.84 6.78
CA ALA A 850 4.11 48.03 6.11
C ALA A 850 5.26 49.01 5.78
N MET A 851 6.22 49.17 6.71
CA MET A 851 7.39 50.02 6.49
C MET A 851 8.35 49.42 5.46
N ALA A 852 8.52 48.10 5.45
CA ALA A 852 9.33 47.40 4.45
C ALA A 852 8.72 47.55 3.04
N ALA A 853 7.41 47.35 2.91
CA ALA A 853 6.68 47.57 1.66
C ALA A 853 6.76 49.03 1.20
N PHE A 854 6.59 49.99 2.12
CA PHE A 854 6.73 51.41 1.84
C PHE A 854 8.13 51.73 1.28
N LYS A 855 9.19 51.24 1.94
CA LYS A 855 10.56 51.44 1.49
C LYS A 855 10.79 50.87 0.08
N MET A 856 10.32 49.64 -0.16
CA MET A 856 10.48 48.97 -1.46
C MET A 856 9.77 49.73 -2.60
N VAL A 857 8.57 50.25 -2.31
CA VAL A 857 7.80 51.10 -3.21
C VAL A 857 8.52 52.43 -3.48
N THR A 858 9.05 53.08 -2.45
CA THR A 858 9.79 54.35 -2.60
C THR A 858 11.12 54.20 -3.35
N ASP A 859 11.82 53.08 -3.14
CA ASP A 859 13.08 52.77 -3.82
C ASP A 859 12.86 52.54 -5.34
N LYS A 860 11.67 52.06 -5.73
CA LYS A 860 11.28 51.82 -7.14
C LYS A 860 10.74 53.06 -7.84
N LEU A 861 10.18 54.03 -7.11
CA LEU A 861 9.65 55.30 -7.63
C LEU A 861 10.71 56.13 -8.37
N PHE A 862 11.96 56.08 -7.90
CA PHE A 862 13.09 56.81 -8.46
C PHE A 862 14.10 55.85 -9.11
N ILE A 863 14.18 55.84 -10.44
CA ILE A 863 15.22 55.10 -11.17
C ILE A 863 16.30 56.11 -11.56
N GLY A 864 17.27 56.33 -10.68
CA GLY A 864 18.27 57.38 -10.85
C GLY A 864 17.73 58.78 -10.52
N GLU A 865 17.80 59.73 -11.47
CA GLU A 865 17.23 61.09 -11.32
C GLU A 865 15.83 61.22 -11.96
N GLU A 866 15.36 60.21 -12.70
CA GLU A 866 14.06 60.21 -13.39
C GLU A 866 12.98 59.45 -12.61
N THR A 867 11.75 59.97 -12.63
CA THR A 867 10.58 59.38 -11.98
C THR A 867 9.89 58.40 -12.92
N SER A 868 9.72 57.15 -12.50
CA SER A 868 9.01 56.14 -13.30
C SER A 868 7.51 56.47 -13.37
N LYS A 869 6.98 56.63 -14.59
CA LYS A 869 5.55 56.89 -14.82
C LYS A 869 4.68 55.70 -14.38
N ASN A 870 5.12 54.47 -14.64
CA ASN A 870 4.41 53.25 -14.23
C ASN A 870 4.30 53.17 -12.70
N CYS A 871 5.38 53.51 -11.99
CA CYS A 871 5.36 53.58 -10.53
C CYS A 871 4.32 54.60 -10.04
N LEU A 872 4.22 55.77 -10.66
CA LEU A 872 3.25 56.79 -10.26
C LEU A 872 1.79 56.35 -10.49
N ARG A 873 1.52 55.44 -11.43
CA ARG A 873 0.18 54.86 -11.68
C ARG A 873 -0.16 53.72 -10.72
N THR A 874 0.80 52.84 -10.40
CA THR A 874 0.57 51.64 -9.57
C THR A 874 0.59 51.94 -8.07
N ILE A 875 1.48 52.84 -7.63
CA ILE A 875 1.75 53.11 -6.21
C ILE A 875 0.56 53.70 -5.43
N PRO A 876 -0.28 54.61 -5.98
CA PRO A 876 -1.40 55.17 -5.24
C PRO A 876 -2.34 54.11 -4.64
N PHE A 877 -2.58 53.00 -5.35
CA PHE A 877 -3.40 51.90 -4.87
C PHE A 877 -2.80 51.22 -3.63
N ILE A 878 -1.50 50.96 -3.66
CA ILE A 878 -0.77 50.31 -2.56
C ILE A 878 -0.67 51.26 -1.36
N MET A 879 -0.36 52.53 -1.63
CA MET A 879 -0.23 53.58 -0.60
C MET A 879 -1.51 53.75 0.21
N SER A 880 -2.68 53.68 -0.44
CA SER A 880 -3.98 53.77 0.24
C SER A 880 -4.19 52.68 1.31
N ILE A 881 -3.57 51.52 1.14
CA ILE A 881 -3.63 50.38 2.08
C ILE A 881 -2.56 50.50 3.16
N ILE A 882 -1.29 50.70 2.77
CA ILE A 882 -0.15 50.62 3.70
C ILE A 882 -0.03 51.84 4.63
N ILE A 883 -0.63 52.97 4.28
CA ILE A 883 -0.52 54.20 5.09
C ILE A 883 -1.33 54.15 6.39
N SER A 884 -2.43 53.39 6.40
CA SER A 884 -3.30 53.21 7.57
C SER A 884 -2.57 52.55 8.76
N PRO A 885 -1.93 51.38 8.61
CA PRO A 885 -1.17 50.75 9.70
C PRO A 885 0.05 51.59 10.13
N LEU A 886 0.67 52.36 9.22
CA LEU A 886 1.81 53.23 9.55
C LEU A 886 1.45 54.47 10.40
N ARG A 887 0.16 54.82 10.50
CA ARG A 887 -0.31 56.05 11.20
C ARG A 887 -1.16 55.79 12.45
N THR A 888 -1.43 54.53 12.81
CA THR A 888 -2.35 54.15 13.90
C THR A 888 -1.68 53.90 15.25
N THR A 889 -0.34 53.80 15.32
CA THR A 889 0.37 53.62 16.59
C THR A 889 0.63 54.95 17.30
N THR A 890 -0.04 55.11 18.44
CA THR A 890 0.17 56.19 19.40
C THR A 890 1.61 56.16 19.89
N LYS A 891 2.36 57.25 19.67
CA LYS A 891 3.69 57.46 20.27
C LYS A 891 3.58 57.21 21.78
N SER A 892 4.24 56.18 22.30
CA SER A 892 4.45 56.04 23.73
C SER A 892 5.37 57.17 24.18
N ASP A 893 4.92 57.95 25.16
CA ASP A 893 5.68 58.99 25.85
C ASP A 893 7.01 58.45 26.41
N VAL A 894 8.08 58.42 25.60
CA VAL A 894 9.45 58.40 26.09
C VAL A 894 10.29 59.32 25.20
N SER A 895 10.64 60.46 25.76
CA SER A 895 11.58 61.44 25.23
C SER A 895 12.87 60.80 24.71
N GLY A 896 13.18 61.01 23.43
CA GLY A 896 14.47 60.70 22.83
C GLY A 896 14.55 61.19 21.38
N GLU A 897 15.32 62.27 21.19
CA GLU A 897 15.86 62.84 19.93
C GLU A 897 15.04 62.65 18.63
N ASP A 898 14.49 63.77 18.14
CA ASP A 898 13.92 63.97 16.80
C ASP A 898 14.91 63.65 15.67
N THR A 899 15.03 62.37 15.31
CA THR A 899 15.27 61.98 13.92
C THR A 899 13.90 61.67 13.30
N GLY A 900 13.40 62.58 12.46
CA GLY A 900 12.12 62.42 11.77
C GLY A 900 12.03 61.05 11.10
N LEU A 901 10.92 60.36 11.32
CA LEU A 901 10.66 59.05 10.69
C LEU A 901 10.80 59.19 9.16
N PRO A 902 11.43 58.22 8.44
CA PRO A 902 11.61 58.27 6.99
C PRO A 902 10.33 58.60 6.19
N LEU A 903 9.17 58.19 6.72
CA LEU A 903 7.85 58.43 6.17
C LEU A 903 7.48 59.93 6.10
N GLU A 904 7.61 60.68 7.19
CA GLU A 904 7.23 62.10 7.26
C GLU A 904 8.10 62.98 6.35
N VAL A 905 9.37 62.60 6.15
CA VAL A 905 10.30 63.31 5.26
C VAL A 905 9.93 63.09 3.78
N ILE A 906 9.61 61.86 3.40
CA ILE A 906 9.25 61.51 2.01
C ILE A 906 7.90 62.11 1.63
N LEU A 907 6.89 62.01 2.52
CA LEU A 907 5.56 62.58 2.28
C LEU A 907 5.59 64.10 2.15
N ARG A 908 6.41 64.78 2.97
CA ARG A 908 6.68 66.22 2.83
C ARG A 908 7.27 66.54 1.46
N GLY A 909 8.27 65.77 1.02
CA GLY A 909 8.89 65.93 -0.29
C GLY A 909 7.88 65.76 -1.43
N TRP A 910 6.93 64.82 -1.31
CA TRP A 910 5.85 64.64 -2.29
C TRP A 910 4.85 65.81 -2.28
N LEU A 911 4.47 66.30 -1.10
CA LEU A 911 3.59 67.48 -0.97
C LEU A 911 4.23 68.75 -1.54
N GLU A 912 5.51 69.01 -1.24
CA GLU A 912 6.27 70.14 -1.79
C GLU A 912 6.42 70.05 -3.31
N ARG A 913 6.63 68.83 -3.84
CA ARG A 913 6.65 68.58 -5.28
C ARG A 913 5.29 68.84 -5.92
N SER A 914 4.19 68.36 -5.35
CA SER A 914 2.84 68.63 -5.86
C SER A 914 2.47 70.11 -5.77
N LEU A 915 2.93 70.81 -4.73
CA LEU A 915 2.82 72.26 -4.59
C LEU A 915 3.62 73.04 -5.64
N SER A 916 4.62 72.45 -6.30
CA SER A 916 5.35 73.12 -7.38
C SER A 916 4.56 73.20 -8.70
N PHE A 917 3.58 72.30 -8.91
CA PHE A 917 2.76 72.25 -10.11
C PHE A 917 1.67 73.34 -10.18
N PRO A 918 1.25 73.80 -11.36
CA PRO A 918 0.12 74.73 -11.50
C PRO A 918 -1.19 74.20 -10.85
N PRO A 919 -2.15 75.08 -10.50
CA PRO A 919 -3.48 74.67 -10.04
C PRO A 919 -4.17 73.74 -11.05
N LEU A 920 -4.89 72.72 -10.55
CA LEU A 920 -5.59 71.68 -11.32
C LEU A 920 -6.57 72.28 -12.37
N VAL A 921 -7.17 73.42 -12.05
CA VAL A 921 -8.16 74.11 -12.91
C VAL A 921 -7.53 74.73 -14.18
N LEU A 922 -6.20 74.87 -14.23
CA LEU A 922 -5.46 75.39 -15.39
C LEU A 922 -4.84 74.29 -16.26
N TRP A 923 -5.13 73.03 -15.96
CA TRP A 923 -4.49 71.88 -16.57
C TRP A 923 -4.88 71.68 -18.05
N GLN A 924 -3.93 71.13 -18.83
CA GLN A 924 -4.07 70.70 -20.21
C GLN A 924 -3.60 69.23 -20.33
N SER A 925 -4.27 68.42 -21.15
CA SER A 925 -4.02 66.98 -21.25
C SER A 925 -2.57 66.66 -21.66
N GLY A 926 -1.87 65.80 -20.90
CA GLY A 926 -0.56 65.24 -21.26
C GLY A 926 0.63 65.60 -20.37
N GLU A 927 0.43 66.33 -19.27
CA GLU A 927 1.48 66.61 -18.27
C GLU A 927 1.42 65.60 -17.11
N ASP A 928 2.57 65.08 -16.64
CA ASP A 928 2.76 64.04 -15.59
C ASP A 928 2.25 64.46 -14.17
N MET A 929 1.38 65.47 -14.07
CA MET A 929 0.93 66.07 -12.81
C MET A 929 -0.19 65.27 -12.15
N GLU A 930 -1.07 64.64 -12.93
CA GLU A 930 -2.21 63.87 -12.44
C GLU A 930 -1.79 62.75 -11.48
N ASP A 931 -0.81 61.94 -11.89
CA ASP A 931 -0.35 60.80 -11.10
C ASP A 931 0.29 61.24 -9.77
N TRP A 932 0.94 62.41 -9.72
CA TRP A 932 1.45 63.00 -8.48
C TRP A 932 0.36 63.49 -7.54
N TYR A 933 -0.72 64.08 -8.07
CA TYR A 933 -1.88 64.44 -7.26
C TYR A 933 -2.59 63.18 -6.74
N GLN A 934 -2.74 62.13 -7.56
CA GLN A 934 -3.29 60.84 -7.13
C GLN A 934 -2.46 60.18 -6.04
N LEU A 935 -1.13 60.18 -6.17
CA LEU A 935 -0.20 59.67 -5.16
C LEU A 935 -0.34 60.43 -3.84
N VAL A 936 -0.31 61.76 -3.87
CA VAL A 936 -0.44 62.56 -2.64
C VAL A 936 -1.80 62.34 -1.99
N ILE A 937 -2.88 62.33 -2.78
CA ILE A 937 -4.23 62.08 -2.29
C ILE A 937 -4.31 60.70 -1.62
N SER A 938 -3.76 59.65 -2.24
CA SER A 938 -3.75 58.28 -1.70
C SER A 938 -3.06 58.11 -0.34
N CYS A 939 -2.17 59.04 0.04
CA CYS A 939 -1.51 59.05 1.35
C CYS A 939 -2.43 59.55 2.48
N TYR A 940 -3.67 59.95 2.18
CA TYR A 940 -4.65 60.46 3.13
C TYR A 940 -6.01 59.77 2.94
N PRO A 941 -6.12 58.46 3.23
CA PRO A 941 -7.36 57.73 3.05
C PRO A 941 -8.47 58.30 3.94
N VAL A 942 -9.71 58.27 3.45
CA VAL A 942 -10.89 58.82 4.12
C VAL A 942 -11.85 57.66 4.41
N SER A 943 -12.27 57.49 5.67
CA SER A 943 -13.16 56.39 6.08
C SER A 943 -14.63 56.82 6.00
N GLU A 944 -15.48 56.05 5.30
CA GLU A 944 -16.93 56.33 5.19
C GLU A 944 -17.76 55.80 6.37
N MET A 945 -17.26 54.76 7.07
CA MET A 945 -18.01 54.12 8.15
C MET A 945 -17.75 54.82 9.48
N ALA A 946 -18.60 55.80 9.78
CA ALA A 946 -18.93 56.13 11.15
C ALA A 946 -19.70 54.95 11.77
N GLU A 947 -19.03 53.81 12.02
CA GLU A 947 -19.47 52.98 13.13
C GLU A 947 -19.14 53.75 14.41
N GLU A 948 -20.20 54.20 15.08
CA GLU A 948 -20.13 54.81 16.41
C GLU A 948 -19.24 53.94 17.30
N ASP A 949 -18.20 54.56 17.85
CA ASP A 949 -17.16 53.98 18.70
C ASP A 949 -16.02 53.19 18.01
N LYS A 950 -15.01 53.95 17.51
CA LYS A 950 -13.55 53.65 17.39
C LYS A 950 -12.94 53.83 15.99
N ALA A 951 -13.13 54.97 15.33
CA ALA A 951 -12.17 55.39 14.30
C ALA A 951 -10.95 56.04 15.00
N PRO A 952 -9.75 55.44 14.98
CA PRO A 952 -8.55 56.12 15.47
C PRO A 952 -8.31 57.34 14.57
N GLN A 953 -8.35 58.54 15.15
CA GLN A 953 -7.91 59.75 14.46
C GLN A 953 -6.46 59.53 13.99
N MET A 954 -6.26 59.41 12.68
CA MET A 954 -4.93 59.23 12.09
C MET A 954 -4.06 60.45 12.42
N HIS A 955 -2.84 60.22 12.91
CA HIS A 955 -1.93 61.30 13.29
C HIS A 955 -1.29 61.94 12.04
N VAL A 956 -1.61 63.20 11.76
CA VAL A 956 -0.94 64.03 10.73
C VAL A 956 -0.13 65.12 11.42
N SER A 957 1.12 65.33 11.02
CA SER A 957 1.96 66.37 11.64
C SER A 957 1.44 67.77 11.32
N ASN A 958 1.72 68.74 12.19
CA ASN A 958 1.31 70.14 11.96
C ASN A 958 1.89 70.70 10.65
N GLU A 959 3.11 70.32 10.28
CA GLU A 959 3.79 70.78 9.07
C GLU A 959 3.15 70.18 7.80
N GLU A 960 2.86 68.87 7.79
CA GLU A 960 2.13 68.24 6.67
C GLU A 960 0.73 68.85 6.50
N ARG A 961 0.02 69.09 7.61
CA ARG A 961 -1.30 69.73 7.60
C ARG A 961 -1.25 71.13 6.99
N THR A 962 -0.21 71.92 7.29
CA THR A 962 -0.02 73.23 6.66
C THR A 962 0.22 73.13 5.15
N LEU A 963 1.06 72.20 4.70
CA LEU A 963 1.35 71.99 3.27
C LEU A 963 0.12 71.47 2.51
N LEU A 964 -0.68 70.59 3.12
CA LEU A 964 -1.93 70.09 2.54
C LEU A 964 -2.98 71.21 2.40
N LEU A 965 -3.09 72.08 3.42
CA LEU A 965 -3.95 73.25 3.40
C LEU A 965 -3.50 74.27 2.33
N ASP A 966 -2.19 74.47 2.17
CA ASP A 966 -1.63 75.32 1.11
C ASP A 966 -1.91 74.74 -0.28
N LEU A 967 -1.83 73.41 -0.44
CA LEU A 967 -2.15 72.71 -1.69
C LEU A 967 -3.62 72.89 -2.07
N PHE A 968 -4.52 72.80 -1.09
CA PHE A 968 -5.94 73.08 -1.26
C PHE A 968 -6.18 74.56 -1.63
N ARG A 969 -5.63 75.50 -0.87
CA ARG A 969 -5.80 76.94 -1.11
C ARG A 969 -5.24 77.39 -2.45
N LYS A 970 -4.21 76.72 -2.98
CA LYS A 970 -3.67 76.96 -4.31
C LYS A 970 -4.72 76.76 -5.42
N GLN A 971 -5.64 75.80 -5.25
CA GLN A 971 -6.73 75.55 -6.21
C GLN A 971 -7.72 76.72 -6.29
N ARG A 972 -7.78 77.55 -5.24
CA ARG A 972 -8.65 78.74 -5.15
C ARG A 972 -8.10 79.95 -5.92
N GLN A 973 -6.78 80.03 -6.13
CA GLN A 973 -6.09 81.25 -6.61
C GLN A 973 -6.28 81.57 -8.11
N VAL A 974 -7.19 80.90 -8.81
CA VAL A 974 -7.41 81.11 -10.26
C VAL A 974 -8.19 82.42 -10.51
N PRO A 975 -7.70 83.33 -11.36
CA PRO A 975 -8.37 84.61 -11.62
C PRO A 975 -9.74 84.42 -12.28
N ARG A 976 -10.74 85.18 -11.81
CA ARG A 976 -12.13 85.29 -12.31
C ARG A 976 -12.28 85.65 -13.81
N ALA A 977 -11.23 85.63 -14.63
CA ALA A 977 -11.15 86.28 -15.94
C ALA A 977 -10.82 85.38 -17.15
N SER A 978 -10.73 84.05 -17.03
CA SER A 978 -10.73 83.15 -18.20
C SER A 978 -11.86 82.12 -18.08
N SER A 979 -12.90 82.33 -18.89
CA SER A 979 -14.15 81.58 -18.95
C SER A 979 -14.03 80.19 -19.59
N VAL A 980 -12.92 79.49 -19.36
CA VAL A 980 -12.76 78.08 -19.73
C VAL A 980 -12.15 77.38 -18.52
N VAL A 981 -13.00 77.01 -17.57
CA VAL A 981 -12.67 75.96 -16.60
C VAL A 981 -12.56 74.70 -17.42
N THR A 982 -11.39 74.05 -17.42
CA THR A 982 -11.21 72.80 -18.15
C THR A 982 -12.24 71.79 -17.64
N GLN A 983 -13.14 71.34 -18.51
CA GLN A 983 -14.21 70.36 -18.19
C GLN A 983 -13.71 68.92 -18.22
N LEU A 984 -12.40 68.69 -18.05
CA LEU A 984 -11.84 67.35 -18.07
C LEU A 984 -12.36 66.57 -16.84
N PRO A 985 -12.99 65.40 -17.03
CA PRO A 985 -13.51 64.56 -15.95
C PRO A 985 -12.48 64.27 -14.85
N ALA A 986 -11.29 63.80 -15.21
CA ALA A 986 -10.14 63.59 -14.31
C ALA A 986 -9.86 64.78 -13.35
N VAL A 987 -9.88 66.03 -13.85
CA VAL A 987 -9.62 67.23 -13.02
C VAL A 987 -10.71 67.42 -11.97
N GLN A 988 -11.96 67.17 -12.34
CA GLN A 988 -13.09 67.32 -11.42
C GLN A 988 -13.05 66.25 -10.33
N ILE A 989 -12.67 65.03 -10.69
CA ILE A 989 -12.50 63.91 -9.77
C ILE A 989 -11.36 64.18 -8.79
N LEU A 990 -10.18 64.58 -9.28
CA LEU A 990 -9.04 64.92 -8.43
C LEU A 990 -9.33 66.11 -7.51
N LEU A 991 -10.03 67.13 -8.01
CA LEU A 991 -10.44 68.27 -7.19
C LEU A 991 -11.45 67.86 -6.11
N ALA A 992 -12.43 67.02 -6.45
CA ALA A 992 -13.40 66.49 -5.49
C ALA A 992 -12.72 65.66 -4.39
N ARG A 993 -11.77 64.78 -4.77
CA ARG A 993 -10.97 63.97 -3.85
C ARG A 993 -10.08 64.83 -2.95
N LEU A 994 -9.40 65.84 -3.50
CA LEU A 994 -8.58 66.77 -2.73
C LEU A 994 -9.43 67.59 -1.74
N ILE A 995 -10.65 67.98 -2.14
CA ILE A 995 -11.61 68.64 -1.23
C ILE A 995 -11.99 67.69 -0.08
N ALA A 996 -12.32 66.43 -0.37
CA ALA A 996 -12.67 65.44 0.65
C ALA A 996 -11.52 65.22 1.66
N VAL A 997 -10.28 65.08 1.17
CA VAL A 997 -9.07 64.98 2.00
C VAL A 997 -8.87 66.25 2.85
N ALA A 998 -8.97 67.43 2.24
CA ALA A 998 -8.75 68.69 2.95
C ALA A 998 -9.82 68.93 4.03
N VAL A 999 -11.08 68.59 3.76
CA VAL A 999 -12.17 68.66 4.77
C VAL A 999 -11.90 67.70 5.93
N SER A 1000 -11.50 66.46 5.64
CA SER A 1000 -11.28 65.42 6.66
C SER A 1000 -10.11 65.72 7.58
N TYR A 1001 -9.00 66.23 7.04
CA TYR A 1001 -7.75 66.40 7.78
C TYR A 1001 -7.44 67.85 8.18
N CYS A 1002 -7.98 68.84 7.46
CA CYS A 1002 -7.70 70.27 7.68
C CYS A 1002 -8.96 71.11 7.97
N GLY A 1003 -10.14 70.51 8.06
CA GLY A 1003 -11.42 71.24 8.20
C GLY A 1003 -11.47 72.21 9.39
N ASN A 1004 -10.78 71.88 10.49
CA ASN A 1004 -10.68 72.75 11.67
C ASN A 1004 -9.89 74.05 11.43
N ASP A 1005 -9.05 74.11 10.39
CA ASP A 1005 -8.19 75.26 10.07
C ASP A 1005 -8.74 76.11 8.88
N PHE A 1006 -9.94 75.80 8.41
CA PHE A 1006 -10.59 76.49 7.29
C PHE A 1006 -11.15 77.85 7.71
N ASN A 1007 -10.96 78.87 6.85
CA ASN A 1007 -11.63 80.15 6.99
C ASN A 1007 -12.96 80.18 6.21
N GLU A 1008 -13.73 81.27 6.34
CA GLU A 1008 -15.04 81.43 5.67
C GLU A 1008 -14.94 81.28 4.14
N GLU A 1009 -13.88 81.81 3.54
CA GLU A 1009 -13.65 81.71 2.08
C GLU A 1009 -13.27 80.28 1.64
N ASP A 1010 -12.61 79.51 2.51
CA ASP A 1010 -12.27 78.11 2.27
C ASP A 1010 -13.55 77.25 2.28
N TRP A 1011 -14.46 77.49 3.23
CA TRP A 1011 -15.77 76.84 3.29
C TRP A 1011 -16.68 77.20 2.11
N ASP A 1012 -16.72 78.47 1.70
CA ASP A 1012 -17.46 78.90 0.51
C ASP A 1012 -16.98 78.18 -0.77
N PHE A 1013 -15.66 77.98 -0.90
CA PHE A 1013 -15.09 77.24 -2.01
C PHE A 1013 -15.49 75.75 -1.99
N VAL A 1014 -15.49 75.11 -0.82
CA VAL A 1014 -15.95 73.71 -0.67
C VAL A 1014 -17.42 73.60 -1.06
N PHE A 1015 -18.31 74.37 -0.44
CA PHE A 1015 -19.76 74.25 -0.69
C PHE A 1015 -20.15 74.60 -2.13
N SER A 1016 -19.49 75.59 -2.75
CA SER A 1016 -19.77 75.94 -4.14
C SER A 1016 -19.35 74.82 -5.12
N ASN A 1017 -18.20 74.17 -4.90
CA ASN A 1017 -17.77 73.04 -5.72
C ASN A 1017 -18.62 71.79 -5.47
N LEU A 1018 -18.91 71.42 -4.21
CA LEU A 1018 -19.76 70.27 -3.88
C LEU A 1018 -21.16 70.42 -4.50
N ARG A 1019 -21.77 71.62 -4.36
CA ARG A 1019 -23.05 71.93 -5.00
C ARG A 1019 -22.98 71.77 -6.52
N ARG A 1020 -21.93 72.26 -7.16
CA ARG A 1020 -21.75 72.16 -8.61
C ARG A 1020 -21.67 70.70 -9.06
N LEU A 1021 -20.90 69.86 -8.37
CA LEU A 1021 -20.73 68.44 -8.71
C LEU A 1021 -22.04 67.66 -8.53
N ILE A 1022 -22.75 67.88 -7.42
CA ILE A 1022 -24.05 67.24 -7.16
C ILE A 1022 -25.10 67.69 -8.20
N GLN A 1023 -25.15 68.99 -8.53
CA GLN A 1023 -26.07 69.50 -9.54
C GLN A 1023 -25.80 68.92 -10.93
N SER A 1024 -24.54 68.69 -11.29
CA SER A 1024 -24.17 68.06 -12.57
C SER A 1024 -24.74 66.64 -12.68
N ALA A 1025 -24.62 65.82 -11.64
CA ALA A 1025 -25.17 64.46 -11.62
C ALA A 1025 -26.71 64.45 -11.68
N VAL A 1026 -27.38 65.41 -11.01
CA VAL A 1026 -28.85 65.54 -11.08
C VAL A 1026 -29.29 65.80 -12.52
N VAL A 1027 -28.59 66.69 -13.25
CA VAL A 1027 -28.91 66.98 -14.66
C VAL A 1027 -28.74 65.74 -15.54
N VAL A 1028 -27.67 64.97 -15.36
CA VAL A 1028 -27.45 63.72 -16.10
C VAL A 1028 -28.55 62.70 -15.80
N MET A 1029 -28.96 62.57 -14.54
CA MET A 1029 -30.07 61.67 -14.16
C MET A 1029 -31.42 62.13 -14.71
N GLU A 1030 -31.67 63.44 -14.80
CA GLU A 1030 -32.86 64.00 -15.44
C GLU A 1030 -32.86 63.69 -16.94
N GLU A 1031 -31.74 63.93 -17.65
CA GLU A 1031 -31.58 63.61 -19.07
C GLU A 1031 -31.73 62.11 -19.35
N THR A 1032 -31.21 61.26 -18.47
CA THR A 1032 -31.41 59.81 -18.51
C THR A 1032 -32.87 59.43 -18.41
N SER A 1033 -33.56 60.01 -17.42
CA SER A 1033 -34.97 59.74 -17.18
C SER A 1033 -35.81 60.19 -18.38
N GLU A 1034 -35.45 61.30 -19.02
CA GLU A 1034 -36.07 61.76 -20.26
C GLU A 1034 -35.78 60.81 -21.42
N ASN A 1035 -34.53 60.37 -21.61
CA ASN A 1035 -34.13 59.40 -22.64
C ASN A 1035 -34.81 58.04 -22.49
N VAL A 1036 -34.96 57.54 -21.26
CA VAL A 1036 -35.72 56.32 -20.95
C VAL A 1036 -37.19 56.51 -21.30
N ASN A 1037 -37.78 57.65 -20.92
CA ASN A 1037 -39.18 57.96 -21.20
C ASN A 1037 -39.44 58.11 -22.72
N ASP A 1038 -38.52 58.73 -23.45
CA ASP A 1038 -38.57 58.87 -24.91
C ASP A 1038 -38.41 57.52 -25.61
N PHE A 1039 -37.48 56.66 -25.15
CA PHE A 1039 -37.30 55.30 -25.68
C PHE A 1039 -38.55 54.44 -25.47
N ILE A 1040 -39.12 54.45 -24.25
CA ILE A 1040 -40.36 53.72 -23.94
C ILE A 1040 -41.54 54.25 -24.78
N SER A 1041 -41.60 55.55 -25.04
CA SER A 1041 -42.66 56.15 -25.86
C SER A 1041 -42.55 55.82 -27.36
N GLY A 1042 -41.36 55.46 -27.84
CA GLY A 1042 -41.07 55.13 -29.25
C GLY A 1042 -41.28 53.66 -29.65
N VAL A 1043 -41.41 52.73 -28.69
CA VAL A 1043 -41.57 51.29 -28.97
C VAL A 1043 -43.04 50.96 -29.28
N SER A 1044 -43.37 50.67 -30.53
CA SER A 1044 -44.76 50.45 -31.00
C SER A 1044 -45.14 49.01 -31.37
N SER A 1045 -44.28 48.00 -31.16
CA SER A 1045 -44.66 46.59 -31.35
C SER A 1045 -43.98 45.63 -30.36
N MET A 1046 -44.71 44.58 -29.98
CA MET A 1046 -44.36 43.59 -28.93
C MET A 1046 -43.38 42.49 -29.36
N ASP A 1047 -42.89 42.48 -30.60
CA ASP A 1047 -42.06 41.39 -31.15
C ASP A 1047 -40.55 41.55 -30.92
N LYS A 1048 -40.12 42.47 -30.04
CA LYS A 1048 -38.70 42.79 -29.76
C LYS A 1048 -38.39 42.94 -28.27
N GLU A 1049 -38.88 42.04 -27.42
CA GLU A 1049 -38.63 42.10 -25.96
C GLU A 1049 -37.13 42.05 -25.59
N ILE A 1050 -36.30 41.30 -26.33
CA ILE A 1050 -34.86 41.18 -26.03
C ILE A 1050 -34.11 42.45 -26.49
N ASP A 1051 -34.32 42.92 -27.72
CA ASP A 1051 -33.71 44.17 -28.24
C ASP A 1051 -34.14 45.40 -27.42
N THR A 1052 -35.35 45.39 -26.83
CA THR A 1052 -35.83 46.50 -25.96
C THR A 1052 -35.22 46.46 -24.57
N LEU A 1053 -34.94 45.28 -24.02
CA LEU A 1053 -34.21 45.10 -22.76
C LEU A 1053 -32.73 45.46 -22.90
N GLU A 1054 -32.10 45.08 -24.02
CA GLU A 1054 -30.72 45.46 -24.35
C GLU A 1054 -30.61 46.96 -24.63
N GLY A 1055 -31.58 47.55 -25.35
CA GLY A 1055 -31.65 48.99 -25.59
C GLY A 1055 -31.90 49.82 -24.31
N LEU A 1056 -32.78 49.36 -23.42
CA LEU A 1056 -32.94 49.96 -22.08
C LEU A 1056 -31.68 49.76 -21.23
N GLY A 1057 -31.04 48.58 -21.33
CA GLY A 1057 -29.76 48.29 -20.71
C GLY A 1057 -28.70 49.32 -21.09
N HIS A 1058 -28.56 49.61 -22.39
CA HIS A 1058 -27.64 50.63 -22.90
C HIS A 1058 -27.96 52.06 -22.48
N ILE A 1059 -29.24 52.42 -22.29
CA ILE A 1059 -29.63 53.77 -21.83
C ILE A 1059 -29.42 53.92 -20.31
N VAL A 1060 -29.59 52.84 -19.54
CA VAL A 1060 -29.42 52.83 -18.08
C VAL A 1060 -27.96 52.62 -17.67
N SER A 1061 -27.13 51.97 -18.50
CA SER A 1061 -25.69 51.80 -18.29
C SER A 1061 -24.94 53.09 -18.59
N ILE A 1062 -25.09 54.10 -17.74
CA ILE A 1062 -24.47 55.42 -17.92
C ILE A 1062 -23.13 55.44 -17.20
N SER A 1063 -22.06 55.48 -17.99
CA SER A 1063 -20.70 55.75 -17.54
C SER A 1063 -20.41 57.25 -17.58
N ASP A 1064 -21.28 58.08 -17.01
CA ASP A 1064 -21.04 59.53 -16.95
C ASP A 1064 -20.22 59.85 -15.69
N PRO A 1065 -19.03 60.42 -15.82
CA PRO A 1065 -18.13 60.70 -14.69
C PRO A 1065 -18.72 61.68 -13.68
N SER A 1066 -19.80 62.41 -14.02
CA SER A 1066 -20.51 63.28 -13.08
C SER A 1066 -21.18 62.52 -11.93
N LEU A 1067 -21.61 61.27 -12.14
CA LEU A 1067 -22.26 60.45 -11.10
C LEU A 1067 -21.27 60.10 -9.97
N ASP A 1068 -20.06 59.68 -10.31
CA ASP A 1068 -19.03 59.36 -9.32
C ASP A 1068 -18.43 60.62 -8.68
N ASN A 1069 -18.34 61.71 -9.43
CA ASN A 1069 -18.05 63.02 -8.88
C ASN A 1069 -19.06 63.45 -7.80
N ALA A 1070 -20.34 63.17 -8.01
CA ALA A 1070 -21.38 63.43 -7.02
C ALA A 1070 -21.31 62.48 -5.83
N LYS A 1071 -20.99 61.18 -6.02
CA LYS A 1071 -20.72 60.27 -4.90
C LYS A 1071 -19.59 60.79 -4.01
N ASN A 1072 -18.44 61.12 -4.60
CA ASN A 1072 -17.30 61.70 -3.87
C ASN A 1072 -17.67 63.00 -3.15
N ALA A 1073 -18.49 63.86 -3.78
CA ALA A 1073 -18.98 65.08 -3.17
C ALA A 1073 -19.96 64.82 -2.01
N LEU A 1074 -20.79 63.78 -2.09
CA LEU A 1074 -21.69 63.35 -1.03
C LEU A 1074 -20.93 62.73 0.14
N SER A 1075 -19.88 61.95 -0.11
CA SER A 1075 -18.98 61.44 0.94
C SER A 1075 -18.23 62.59 1.63
N ALA A 1076 -17.72 63.57 0.87
CA ALA A 1076 -17.17 64.80 1.44
C ALA A 1076 -18.19 65.56 2.31
N PHE A 1077 -19.46 65.54 1.93
CA PHE A 1077 -20.55 66.15 2.68
C PHE A 1077 -20.93 65.35 3.94
N SER A 1078 -20.91 64.02 3.90
CA SER A 1078 -21.21 63.17 5.06
C SER A 1078 -20.15 63.32 6.17
N LEU A 1079 -18.89 63.55 5.80
CA LEU A 1079 -17.79 63.80 6.72
C LEU A 1079 -17.94 65.12 7.50
N LEU A 1080 -18.75 66.06 7.00
CA LEU A 1080 -19.09 67.29 7.74
C LEU A 1080 -19.91 67.00 8.99
N ASN A 1081 -20.69 65.92 9.03
CA ASN A 1081 -21.43 65.51 10.23
C ASN A 1081 -20.49 65.04 11.35
N ALA A 1082 -19.25 64.63 11.04
CA ALA A 1082 -18.26 64.24 12.05
C ALA A 1082 -17.48 65.43 12.65
N LEU A 1083 -17.58 66.62 12.04
CA LEU A 1083 -16.95 67.87 12.48
C LEU A 1083 -17.88 68.73 13.35
N VAL A 1084 -19.18 68.42 13.39
CA VAL A 1084 -20.21 69.03 14.26
C VAL A 1084 -20.36 68.20 15.52
#